data_AF-A0A1C6RKP5-F1
#
_entry.id   AF-A0A1C6RKP5-F1
#
_cell.length_a   1.000
_cell.length_b   1.000
_cell.length_c   1.000
_cell.angle_alpha   90.00
_cell.angle_beta   90.00
_cell.angle_gamma   90.00
#
_symmetry.space_group_name_H-M   'P 1'
#
loop_
_entity.id
_entity.type
_entity.pdbx_description
1 polymer ?
#
loop_
_entity_poly.entity_id
_entity_poly.type
_entity_poly.pdbx_seq_one_letter_code
_entity_poly.pdbx_strand_id
1 'polypeptide(L)'
;MIAVDIARTLPLRVGLGTGEALDSWLFRLAHRNGLPFLWLAPTLGFGDRLRVWRNYALSWKLPPSLLRRVEAQTGLPHAALDAAVLDQFDALGWKPIPGSRFCPACLHESDGQWLIRWQLPYTFACLAHRCLLAVLCPHCQRVPRSGISERAGLAPPTHCTLGATRHSRGCNGDLLTRPAPALSGGDPRLSAQAWVNDRLDRTDPAAVTDLRDLDALATWFRHRIDPDELRHLGQDTVTAMITYRDGNHAIKLHHPTGALIAAALTCQAIDLITAEQADDRRHRLAPLLRDVHTQPRSTPARPDRGPMILSHRRLTGLSQPLQHKVLQCIDGQLPVTERLRYRTRTATPRAPQPDLPASDRARWIPQYLWPDWLIRFLPAHGAHATDVAIDIANALLIPGNPVRNLHATGELTAWRNNTSIFLSERAAHHPDTLTAICALADYLDTHGSPIDYRRRRTVFTDVTLTETQWRELTHQTGSHPGRAGRLRSARRYLYQLLTGADLDNRRHRLAFTTAAAKTGLQQFHRALNTPLRAALHRHGAQLLQTAGIDEPLTWSPPAHCVTGLTLPGREPHDIDLTALRQLLDVEHVTITTAARRLGVTAEHVRYAQQQLHRPPDPLAQPPSKTAARRRRERAAELLTRKFDDNATNRSEALRPSRSTIRTPRPRTAQTAARQPLIDPDWLREQAGTLRRTNSDIGAELGISHETVRRHRQRLGIPARATGSAGHTVSTRRHPHLPTDIRHAVEGKRHGWQRLRRFEQVSAHDSINTAATTLGLHHQNLFHQLNRLEADIGAALIDRTDNRYQPMKITARGAGLLDLLTEPDVRQLLDHYAPPKPGNAVANSRSSRK
;
A
#
# COMPACT_ATOMS: atom_id res chain seq x y z
N MET A 1 29.78 70.30 3.92
CA MET A 1 28.46 70.64 4.50
C MET A 1 27.55 69.43 4.39
N ILE A 2 27.43 68.66 5.46
CA ILE A 2 26.47 67.56 5.56
C ILE A 2 25.12 68.23 5.82
N ALA A 3 24.22 68.19 4.84
CA ALA A 3 22.85 68.65 5.04
C ALA A 3 22.20 67.72 6.06
N VAL A 4 22.11 68.18 7.30
CA VAL A 4 21.23 67.58 8.31
C VAL A 4 19.82 67.71 7.75
N ASP A 5 19.25 66.59 7.30
CA ASP A 5 17.87 66.50 6.84
C ASP A 5 16.98 66.72 8.07
N ILE A 6 16.72 67.99 8.39
CA ILE A 6 15.77 68.39 9.43
C ILE A 6 14.41 67.86 8.95
N ALA A 7 14.01 66.71 9.50
CA ALA A 7 12.76 66.05 9.21
C ALA A 7 11.61 67.04 9.45
N ARG A 8 11.10 67.64 8.37
CA ARG A 8 10.01 68.62 8.42
C ARG A 8 8.77 67.92 8.99
N THR A 9 8.30 68.38 10.14
CA THR A 9 7.11 67.85 10.79
C THR A 9 5.84 68.44 10.18
N LEU A 10 4.79 67.64 10.00
CA LEU A 10 3.52 68.11 9.46
C LEU A 10 2.77 69.02 10.45
N PRO A 11 2.12 70.10 9.98
CA PRO A 11 1.44 71.07 10.85
C PRO A 11 0.17 70.52 11.50
N LEU A 12 -0.59 69.64 10.81
CA LEU A 12 -1.77 68.98 11.36
C LEU A 12 -1.51 67.48 11.53
N ARG A 13 -1.71 66.99 12.76
CA ARG A 13 -1.53 65.59 13.14
C ARG A 13 -2.87 64.88 13.28
N VAL A 14 -2.85 63.57 13.04
CA VAL A 14 -3.99 62.67 13.21
C VAL A 14 -3.54 61.49 14.06
N GLY A 15 -4.25 61.20 15.15
CA GLY A 15 -3.97 60.03 15.99
C GLY A 15 -4.20 58.74 15.21
N LEU A 16 -3.29 57.77 15.40
CA LEU A 16 -3.45 56.43 14.87
C LEU A 16 -4.53 55.68 15.67
N GLY A 17 -5.57 55.21 14.99
CA GLY A 17 -6.62 54.41 15.61
C GLY A 17 -6.15 53.01 16.01
N THR A 18 -6.77 52.41 17.03
CA THR A 18 -6.47 51.03 17.44
C THR A 18 -6.80 50.05 16.32
N GLY A 19 -5.79 49.32 15.83
CA GLY A 19 -5.95 48.38 14.73
C GLY A 19 -6.20 49.03 13.36
N GLU A 20 -6.02 50.36 13.25
CA GLU A 20 -6.14 51.10 12.00
C GLU A 20 -5.03 50.70 11.01
N ALA A 21 -5.39 50.53 9.74
CA ALA A 21 -4.44 50.24 8.67
C ALA A 21 -3.60 51.49 8.33
N LEU A 22 -2.32 51.30 8.00
CA LEU A 22 -1.42 52.40 7.64
C LEU A 22 -1.95 53.23 6.47
N ASP A 23 -2.53 52.61 5.46
CA ASP A 23 -3.13 53.31 4.32
C ASP A 23 -4.43 54.07 4.69
N SER A 24 -5.13 53.63 5.75
CA SER A 24 -6.25 54.40 6.33
C SER A 24 -5.76 55.67 6.97
N TRP A 25 -4.80 55.53 7.89
CA TRP A 25 -4.25 56.64 8.64
C TRP A 25 -3.58 57.66 7.72
N LEU A 26 -2.82 57.22 6.72
CA LEU A 26 -2.20 58.11 5.73
C LEU A 26 -3.23 58.91 4.93
N PHE A 27 -4.38 58.32 4.56
CA PHE A 27 -5.43 59.04 3.84
C PHE A 27 -6.18 60.02 4.75
N ARG A 28 -6.40 59.67 6.03
CA ARG A 28 -6.94 60.61 7.03
C ARG A 28 -5.99 61.77 7.30
N LEU A 29 -4.69 61.50 7.39
CA LEU A 29 -3.66 62.52 7.55
C LEU A 29 -3.64 63.48 6.35
N ALA A 30 -3.70 62.95 5.13
CA ALA A 30 -3.79 63.74 3.91
C ALA A 30 -5.07 64.59 3.86
N HIS A 31 -6.22 64.00 4.21
CA HIS A 31 -7.52 64.69 4.28
C HIS A 31 -7.52 65.82 5.30
N ARG A 32 -6.96 65.58 6.48
CA ARG A 32 -6.85 66.60 7.52
C ARG A 32 -5.97 67.78 7.09
N ASN A 33 -4.94 67.53 6.28
CA ASN A 33 -4.04 68.55 5.75
C ASN A 33 -4.56 69.17 4.43
N GLY A 34 -5.68 68.71 3.86
CA GLY A 34 -6.22 69.20 2.59
C GLY A 34 -5.31 68.92 1.39
N LEU A 35 -4.49 67.86 1.45
CA LEU A 35 -3.49 67.53 0.43
C LEU A 35 -3.84 66.24 -0.32
N PRO A 36 -3.58 66.16 -1.64
CA PRO A 36 -3.53 64.88 -2.33
C PRO A 36 -2.50 63.96 -1.67
N PHE A 37 -2.88 62.71 -1.38
CA PHE A 37 -1.99 61.72 -0.79
C PHE A 37 -0.73 61.50 -1.64
N LEU A 38 -0.83 61.56 -2.97
CA LEU A 38 0.32 61.41 -3.86
C LEU A 38 1.36 62.53 -3.72
N TRP A 39 1.00 63.67 -3.15
CA TRP A 39 1.93 64.75 -2.82
C TRP A 39 2.56 64.55 -1.44
N LEU A 40 1.77 64.04 -0.49
CA LEU A 40 2.24 63.73 0.86
C LEU A 40 3.19 62.52 0.87
N ALA A 41 2.88 61.48 0.10
CA ALA A 41 3.60 60.20 0.12
C ALA A 41 5.11 60.30 -0.16
N PRO A 42 5.60 61.05 -1.18
CA PRO A 42 7.04 61.25 -1.38
C PRO A 42 7.74 61.91 -0.20
N THR A 43 7.09 62.89 0.46
CA THR A 43 7.67 63.58 1.64
C THR A 43 7.86 62.66 2.84
N LEU A 44 6.99 61.66 2.96
CA LEU A 44 7.04 60.60 3.98
C LEU A 44 7.93 59.40 3.56
N GLY A 45 8.59 59.46 2.40
CA GLY A 45 9.48 58.40 1.91
C GLY A 45 8.79 57.25 1.16
N PHE A 46 7.51 57.38 0.80
CA PHE A 46 6.77 56.36 0.02
C PHE A 46 6.95 56.49 -1.50
N GLY A 47 7.79 57.39 -2.00
CA GLY A 47 7.96 57.67 -3.44
C GLY A 47 8.20 56.42 -4.30
N ASP A 48 9.12 55.55 -3.89
CA ASP A 48 9.40 54.29 -4.60
C ASP A 48 8.26 53.27 -4.46
N ARG A 49 7.55 53.29 -3.33
CA ARG A 49 6.42 52.40 -3.07
C ARG A 49 5.22 52.72 -3.96
N LEU A 50 5.03 53.98 -4.35
CA LEU A 50 3.99 54.39 -5.31
C LEU A 50 4.22 53.84 -6.73
N ARG A 51 5.43 53.39 -7.06
CA ARG A 51 5.77 52.75 -8.34
C ARG A 51 5.42 51.26 -8.37
N VAL A 52 5.16 50.65 -7.22
CA VAL A 52 4.75 49.24 -7.13
C VAL A 52 3.29 49.11 -7.55
N TRP A 53 3.05 48.39 -8.65
CA TRP A 53 1.70 48.14 -9.19
C TRP A 53 0.98 47.03 -8.41
N ARG A 54 0.80 47.20 -7.10
CA ARG A 54 0.11 46.24 -6.23
C ARG A 54 -0.75 46.93 -5.17
N ASN A 55 -1.88 46.30 -4.86
CA ASN A 55 -2.96 46.82 -4.01
C ASN A 55 -2.63 46.87 -2.50
N TYR A 56 -1.35 46.72 -2.14
CA TYR A 56 -0.85 46.61 -0.77
C TYR A 56 0.51 47.33 -0.60
N ALA A 57 0.88 48.21 -1.54
CA ALA A 57 2.13 48.96 -1.50
C ALA A 57 2.32 49.78 -0.21
N LEU A 58 1.21 50.18 0.42
CA LEU A 58 1.14 51.00 1.62
C LEU A 58 0.85 50.22 2.90
N SER A 59 0.66 48.90 2.84
CA SER A 59 0.28 48.11 4.01
C SER A 59 1.05 46.80 4.15
N TRP A 60 1.85 46.35 3.17
CA TRP A 60 2.55 45.06 3.24
C TRP A 60 3.98 45.12 2.70
N LYS A 61 4.90 44.36 3.31
CA LYS A 61 6.33 44.25 2.94
C LYS A 61 7.04 45.59 3.02
N LEU A 62 6.77 46.35 4.08
CA LEU A 62 7.30 47.70 4.28
C LEU A 62 8.62 47.65 5.05
N PRO A 63 9.68 48.36 4.61
CA PRO A 63 10.93 48.41 5.36
C PRO A 63 10.71 49.00 6.76
N PRO A 64 11.20 48.38 7.85
CA PRO A 64 11.05 48.93 9.20
C PRO A 64 11.61 50.34 9.32
N SER A 65 12.71 50.64 8.63
CA SER A 65 13.33 51.97 8.57
C SER A 65 12.41 53.05 7.98
N LEU A 66 11.54 52.69 7.03
CA LEU A 66 10.53 53.59 6.49
C LEU A 66 9.47 53.89 7.57
N LEU A 67 9.01 52.88 8.30
CA LEU A 67 8.05 53.07 9.39
C LEU A 67 8.62 53.98 10.48
N ARG A 68 9.87 53.74 10.90
CA ARG A 68 10.57 54.58 11.90
C ARG A 68 10.65 56.05 11.46
N ARG A 69 10.96 56.28 10.18
CA ARG A 69 11.03 57.63 9.60
C ARG A 69 9.66 58.33 9.67
N VAL A 70 8.61 57.64 9.27
CA VAL A 70 7.24 58.19 9.28
C VAL A 70 6.79 58.50 10.70
N GLU A 71 7.08 57.62 11.66
CA GLU A 71 6.78 57.86 13.09
C GLU A 71 7.48 59.14 13.59
N ALA A 72 8.78 59.29 13.31
CA ALA A 72 9.53 60.48 13.70
C ALA A 72 9.00 61.77 13.05
N GLN A 73 8.69 61.75 11.75
CA GLN A 73 8.18 62.90 11.00
C GLN A 73 6.77 63.33 11.42
N THR A 74 5.96 62.38 11.89
CA THR A 74 4.55 62.62 12.28
C THR A 74 4.35 62.71 13.80
N GLY A 75 5.41 62.44 14.56
CA GLY A 75 5.41 62.46 16.02
C GLY A 75 4.57 61.35 16.65
N LEU A 76 4.53 60.19 15.99
CA LEU A 76 3.97 58.97 16.58
C LEU A 76 5.00 58.32 17.52
N PRO A 77 4.56 57.57 18.54
CA PRO A 77 5.45 56.77 19.37
C PRO A 77 6.27 55.79 18.53
N HIS A 78 7.48 55.49 19.00
CA HIS A 78 8.28 54.42 18.42
C HIS A 78 7.48 53.11 18.43
N ALA A 79 7.37 52.46 17.27
CA ALA A 79 6.74 51.16 17.02
C ALA A 79 5.21 51.20 16.91
N ALA A 80 4.62 52.40 16.94
CA ALA A 80 3.18 52.57 16.73
C ALA A 80 2.71 52.02 15.38
N LEU A 81 3.50 52.17 14.31
CA LEU A 81 3.10 51.74 12.97
C LEU A 81 3.26 50.23 12.71
N ASP A 82 3.95 49.49 13.59
CA ASP A 82 4.16 48.06 13.39
C ASP A 82 2.84 47.28 13.48
N ALA A 83 1.89 47.77 14.31
CA ALA A 83 0.53 47.24 14.41
C ALA A 83 -0.41 47.70 13.27
N ALA A 84 0.02 48.67 12.45
CA ALA A 84 -0.76 49.24 11.34
C ALA A 84 -0.44 48.61 9.98
N VAL A 85 0.51 47.67 9.91
CA VAL A 85 0.94 47.00 8.68
C VAL A 85 0.68 45.49 8.75
N LEU A 86 0.49 44.86 7.58
CA LEU A 86 0.24 43.43 7.44
C LEU A 86 1.47 42.57 7.74
N ASP A 87 2.66 43.17 7.78
CA ASP A 87 3.93 42.48 8.08
C ASP A 87 3.88 41.76 9.44
N GLN A 88 3.08 42.25 10.40
CA GLN A 88 2.83 41.56 11.68
C GLN A 88 2.20 40.17 11.52
N PHE A 89 1.53 39.89 10.40
CA PHE A 89 0.89 38.62 10.08
C PHE A 89 1.69 37.77 9.08
N ASP A 90 2.92 38.15 8.74
CA ASP A 90 3.74 37.43 7.75
C ASP A 90 4.00 35.97 8.14
N ALA A 91 4.07 35.68 9.44
CA ALA A 91 4.20 34.33 9.96
C ALA A 91 3.05 33.42 9.50
N LEU A 92 1.87 33.93 9.18
CA LEU A 92 0.75 33.13 8.71
C LEU A 92 0.94 32.63 7.27
N GLY A 93 1.78 33.30 6.47
CA GLY A 93 1.92 33.01 5.04
C GLY A 93 0.68 33.36 4.20
N TRP A 94 -0.33 33.99 4.80
CA TRP A 94 -1.56 34.41 4.14
C TRP A 94 -1.28 35.51 3.14
N LYS A 95 -1.91 35.40 1.96
CA LYS A 95 -1.90 36.50 0.98
C LYS A 95 -3.07 37.44 1.29
N PRO A 96 -2.82 38.74 1.52
CA PRO A 96 -3.89 39.69 1.76
C PRO A 96 -4.80 39.81 0.53
N ILE A 97 -6.05 40.17 0.78
CA ILE A 97 -6.98 40.44 -0.31
C ILE A 97 -6.59 41.75 -1.03
N PRO A 98 -6.87 41.88 -2.33
CA PRO A 98 -6.68 43.14 -3.03
C PRO A 98 -7.70 44.18 -2.55
N GLY A 99 -7.24 45.20 -1.80
CA GLY A 99 -8.08 46.24 -1.21
C GLY A 99 -8.54 45.86 0.21
N SER A 100 -9.69 46.38 0.65
CA SER A 100 -10.22 46.11 1.98
C SER A 100 -11.72 45.85 1.96
N ARG A 101 -12.16 44.89 2.78
CA ARG A 101 -13.57 44.80 3.20
C ARG A 101 -13.86 45.91 4.21
N PHE A 102 -15.13 46.15 4.53
CA PHE A 102 -15.51 47.14 5.55
C PHE A 102 -16.86 46.88 6.18
N CYS A 103 -17.04 47.40 7.39
CA CYS A 103 -18.36 47.56 8.01
C CYS A 103 -18.79 49.03 7.89
N PRO A 104 -19.92 49.35 7.23
CA PRO A 104 -20.43 50.71 7.12
C PRO A 104 -20.63 51.38 8.49
N ALA A 105 -21.14 50.63 9.48
CA ALA A 105 -21.36 51.16 10.83
C ALA A 105 -20.05 51.48 11.55
N CYS A 106 -19.05 50.59 11.55
CA CYS A 106 -17.72 50.91 12.08
C CYS A 106 -17.09 52.12 11.39
N LEU A 107 -17.22 52.24 10.06
CA LEU A 107 -16.68 53.39 9.34
C LEU A 107 -17.39 54.68 9.73
N HIS A 108 -18.69 54.65 10.00
CA HIS A 108 -19.43 55.80 10.47
C HIS A 108 -19.00 56.21 11.89
N GLU A 109 -18.95 55.26 12.82
CA GLU A 109 -18.60 55.50 14.24
C GLU A 109 -17.16 55.98 14.43
N SER A 110 -16.24 55.53 13.57
CA SER A 110 -14.81 55.84 13.68
C SER A 110 -14.35 57.02 12.82
N ASP A 111 -15.28 57.72 12.16
CA ASP A 111 -14.99 58.77 11.17
C ASP A 111 -14.01 58.29 10.07
N GLY A 112 -14.28 57.08 9.57
CA GLY A 112 -13.60 56.48 8.43
C GLY A 112 -12.24 55.84 8.74
N GLN A 113 -12.08 55.24 9.93
CA GLN A 113 -10.92 54.38 10.23
C GLN A 113 -11.14 52.97 9.67
N TRP A 114 -10.23 52.53 8.81
CA TRP A 114 -10.26 51.18 8.25
C TRP A 114 -9.34 50.26 9.05
N LEU A 115 -9.86 49.11 9.46
CA LEU A 115 -9.09 48.16 10.24
C LEU A 115 -8.13 47.35 9.35
N ILE A 116 -6.89 47.16 9.81
CA ILE A 116 -5.86 46.39 9.10
C ILE A 116 -6.30 44.95 8.82
N ARG A 117 -7.03 44.35 9.75
CA ARG A 117 -7.54 42.97 9.64
C ARG A 117 -8.56 42.79 8.51
N TRP A 118 -9.25 43.85 8.08
CA TRP A 118 -10.19 43.75 6.95
C TRP A 118 -9.51 43.47 5.60
N GLN A 119 -8.18 43.58 5.53
CA GLN A 119 -7.37 43.18 4.38
C GLN A 119 -6.99 41.68 4.43
N LEU A 120 -7.28 40.97 5.52
CA LEU A 120 -6.98 39.54 5.66
C LEU A 120 -8.05 38.65 4.98
N PRO A 121 -7.66 37.53 4.34
CA PRO A 121 -8.58 36.68 3.59
C PRO A 121 -9.73 36.12 4.45
N TYR A 122 -9.45 35.77 5.71
CA TYR A 122 -10.37 35.13 6.64
C TYR A 122 -11.06 36.09 7.64
N THR A 123 -11.02 37.40 7.36
CA THR A 123 -11.84 38.39 8.08
C THR A 123 -13.03 38.80 7.22
N PHE A 124 -14.22 38.30 7.54
CA PHE A 124 -15.42 38.39 6.72
C PHE A 124 -16.66 38.91 7.46
N ALA A 125 -16.66 38.95 8.80
CA ALA A 125 -17.77 39.47 9.60
C ALA A 125 -17.31 40.53 10.62
N CYS A 126 -18.20 41.46 10.94
CA CYS A 126 -18.05 42.38 12.06
C CYS A 126 -18.75 41.79 13.29
N LEU A 127 -18.01 41.60 14.39
CA LEU A 127 -18.58 41.09 15.64
C LEU A 127 -19.34 42.18 16.42
N ALA A 128 -18.90 43.43 16.33
CA ALA A 128 -19.55 44.56 17.01
C ALA A 128 -20.97 44.81 16.45
N HIS A 129 -21.10 44.85 15.12
CA HIS A 129 -22.38 45.11 14.44
C HIS A 129 -23.08 43.84 13.93
N ARG A 130 -22.52 42.67 14.20
CA ARG A 130 -23.06 41.35 13.81
C ARG A 130 -23.51 41.29 12.35
N CYS A 131 -22.61 41.64 11.43
CA CYS A 131 -22.93 41.70 10.01
C CYS A 131 -21.78 41.18 9.15
N LEU A 132 -22.08 40.76 7.92
CA LEU A 132 -21.04 40.45 6.93
C LEU A 132 -20.39 41.75 6.43
N LEU A 133 -19.06 41.73 6.31
CA LEU A 133 -18.31 42.87 5.80
C LEU A 133 -18.63 43.08 4.31
N ALA A 134 -18.92 44.34 3.98
CA ALA A 134 -19.09 44.77 2.60
C ALA A 134 -17.77 44.67 1.83
N VAL A 135 -17.85 44.28 0.56
CA VAL A 135 -16.68 44.10 -0.32
C VAL A 135 -16.62 45.18 -1.40
N LEU A 136 -17.78 45.63 -1.90
CA LEU A 136 -17.88 46.54 -3.05
C LEU A 136 -18.43 47.91 -2.68
N CYS A 137 -17.94 48.94 -3.38
CA CYS A 137 -18.55 50.25 -3.40
C CYS A 137 -19.97 50.19 -4.02
N PRO A 138 -20.99 50.82 -3.41
CA PRO A 138 -22.36 50.80 -3.91
C PRO A 138 -22.53 51.52 -5.25
N HIS A 139 -21.61 52.43 -5.61
CA HIS A 139 -21.68 53.20 -6.85
C HIS A 139 -20.87 52.57 -7.99
N CYS A 140 -19.55 52.40 -7.83
CA CYS A 140 -18.69 51.87 -8.90
C CYS A 140 -18.55 50.33 -8.91
N GLN A 141 -19.08 49.62 -7.91
CA GLN A 141 -18.97 48.15 -7.77
C GLN A 141 -17.54 47.61 -7.80
N ARG A 142 -16.54 48.44 -7.46
CA ARG A 142 -15.14 48.03 -7.29
C ARG A 142 -14.80 47.92 -5.80
N VAL A 143 -13.77 47.13 -5.48
CA VAL A 143 -13.32 46.94 -4.10
C VAL A 143 -12.58 48.17 -3.59
N PRO A 144 -13.09 48.86 -2.57
CA PRO A 144 -12.41 50.03 -2.02
C PRO A 144 -10.96 49.74 -1.66
N ARG A 145 -10.10 50.75 -1.84
CA ARG A 145 -8.65 50.68 -1.55
C ARG A 145 -7.86 49.66 -2.37
N SER A 146 -8.46 49.07 -3.42
CA SER A 146 -7.72 48.21 -4.35
C SER A 146 -6.72 48.97 -5.24
N GLY A 147 -6.57 50.28 -5.09
CA GLY A 147 -5.68 51.12 -5.89
C GLY A 147 -5.59 52.53 -5.29
N ILE A 148 -4.52 53.24 -5.66
CA ILE A 148 -4.27 54.61 -5.21
C ILE A 148 -4.65 55.57 -6.34
N SER A 149 -5.58 56.49 -6.08
CA SER A 149 -5.96 57.56 -7.00
C SER A 149 -5.32 58.89 -6.62
N GLU A 150 -5.25 59.85 -7.55
CA GLU A 150 -4.74 61.20 -7.26
C GLU A 150 -5.61 61.98 -6.27
N ARG A 151 -6.87 61.58 -6.07
CA ARG A 151 -7.79 62.18 -5.09
C ARG A 151 -7.82 61.46 -3.75
N ALA A 152 -7.05 60.39 -3.57
CA ALA A 152 -6.87 59.80 -2.26
C ALA A 152 -6.35 60.88 -1.29
N GLY A 153 -6.99 61.03 -0.14
CA GLY A 153 -6.67 62.10 0.81
C GLY A 153 -7.34 63.46 0.56
N LEU A 154 -8.13 63.65 -0.50
CA LEU A 154 -8.98 64.86 -0.66
C LEU A 154 -10.45 64.58 -0.37
N ALA A 155 -10.93 63.39 -0.71
CA ALA A 155 -12.29 62.96 -0.38
C ALA A 155 -12.37 62.48 1.08
N PRO A 156 -13.56 62.55 1.71
CA PRO A 156 -13.75 61.99 3.05
C PRO A 156 -13.32 60.52 3.10
N PRO A 157 -12.74 60.03 4.21
CA PRO A 157 -12.26 58.64 4.34
C PRO A 157 -13.37 57.57 4.23
N THR A 158 -14.64 57.99 4.33
CA THR A 158 -15.85 57.19 4.13
C THR A 158 -16.29 57.09 2.66
N HIS A 159 -15.63 57.79 1.73
CA HIS A 159 -16.00 57.83 0.32
C HIS A 159 -15.05 56.99 -0.54
N CYS A 160 -15.59 56.43 -1.62
CA CYS A 160 -14.79 55.68 -2.58
C CYS A 160 -13.90 56.59 -3.42
N THR A 161 -12.59 56.35 -3.40
CA THR A 161 -11.62 57.16 -4.16
C THR A 161 -11.18 56.51 -5.48
N LEU A 162 -11.69 55.32 -5.84
CA LEU A 162 -11.24 54.58 -7.01
C LEU A 162 -11.65 55.24 -8.33
N GLY A 163 -10.73 55.26 -9.30
CA GLY A 163 -10.94 55.69 -10.69
C GLY A 163 -10.66 54.57 -11.71
N ALA A 164 -11.06 54.78 -12.97
CA ALA A 164 -10.71 53.92 -14.11
C ALA A 164 -9.20 53.75 -14.28
N THR A 165 -8.46 54.85 -14.12
CA THR A 165 -6.99 54.93 -14.03
C THR A 165 -6.60 55.74 -12.80
N ARG A 166 -5.31 55.75 -12.43
CA ARG A 166 -4.79 56.59 -11.32
C ARG A 166 -5.17 58.07 -11.50
N HIS A 167 -5.10 58.57 -12.75
CA HIS A 167 -5.33 59.95 -13.17
C HIS A 167 -6.81 60.29 -13.45
N SER A 168 -7.70 59.29 -13.49
CA SER A 168 -9.12 59.52 -13.76
C SER A 168 -9.87 60.09 -12.56
N ARG A 169 -11.01 60.77 -12.81
CA ARG A 169 -11.91 61.22 -11.75
C ARG A 169 -12.40 60.02 -10.92
N GLY A 170 -12.13 60.06 -9.61
CA GLY A 170 -12.55 59.02 -8.67
C GLY A 170 -14.07 58.96 -8.48
N CYS A 171 -14.58 57.78 -8.13
CA CYS A 171 -15.99 57.45 -7.96
C CYS A 171 -16.74 58.39 -6.99
N ASN A 172 -16.11 58.78 -5.88
CA ASN A 172 -16.69 59.58 -4.79
C ASN A 172 -18.04 59.07 -4.23
N GLY A 173 -18.34 57.78 -4.41
CA GLY A 173 -19.56 57.19 -3.87
C GLY A 173 -19.45 56.99 -2.37
N ASP A 174 -20.47 57.39 -1.62
CA ASP A 174 -20.55 57.19 -0.18
C ASP A 174 -20.64 55.69 0.15
N LEU A 175 -19.62 55.17 0.84
CA LEU A 175 -19.56 53.75 1.20
C LEU A 175 -20.53 53.40 2.33
N LEU A 176 -20.98 54.39 3.11
CA LEU A 176 -21.91 54.19 4.22
C LEU A 176 -23.30 53.76 3.73
N THR A 177 -23.64 54.09 2.48
CA THR A 177 -24.90 53.69 1.83
C THR A 177 -24.97 52.21 1.44
N ARG A 178 -23.86 51.47 1.54
CA ARG A 178 -23.85 50.04 1.20
C ARG A 178 -24.52 49.24 2.34
N PRO A 179 -25.56 48.43 2.06
CA PRO A 179 -26.13 47.57 3.09
C PRO A 179 -25.14 46.46 3.48
N ALA A 180 -25.04 46.20 4.78
CA ALA A 180 -24.29 45.07 5.34
C ALA A 180 -25.28 44.00 5.83
N PRO A 181 -25.29 42.78 5.25
CA PRO A 181 -26.21 41.73 5.68
C PRO A 181 -26.05 41.40 7.17
N ALA A 182 -27.14 41.53 7.93
CA ALA A 182 -27.15 41.21 9.36
C ALA A 182 -27.06 39.70 9.60
N LEU A 183 -26.38 39.31 10.66
CA LEU A 183 -26.21 37.94 11.13
C LEU A 183 -26.93 37.80 12.47
N SER A 184 -27.66 36.70 12.65
CA SER A 184 -28.31 36.40 13.93
C SER A 184 -27.26 36.09 15.01
N GLY A 185 -27.59 36.28 16.29
CA GLY A 185 -26.63 36.10 17.39
C GLY A 185 -26.03 34.69 17.50
N GLY A 186 -26.73 33.66 17.02
CA GLY A 186 -26.27 32.27 16.99
C GLY A 186 -25.69 31.82 15.65
N ASP A 187 -25.42 32.75 14.72
CA ASP A 187 -24.92 32.40 13.40
C ASP A 187 -23.49 31.83 13.49
N PRO A 188 -23.22 30.62 12.94
CA PRO A 188 -21.90 29.99 13.01
C PRO A 188 -20.77 30.83 12.40
N ARG A 189 -21.09 31.77 11.49
CA ARG A 189 -20.12 32.69 10.90
C ARG A 189 -19.57 33.68 11.91
N LEU A 190 -20.38 34.10 12.90
CA LEU A 190 -19.90 34.97 13.99
C LEU A 190 -18.94 34.22 14.91
N SER A 191 -19.28 32.98 15.29
CA SER A 191 -18.40 32.12 16.09
C SER A 191 -17.08 31.84 15.38
N ALA A 192 -17.12 31.55 14.08
CA ALA A 192 -15.93 31.36 13.26
C ALA A 192 -15.05 32.62 13.19
N GLN A 193 -15.66 33.81 13.03
CA GLN A 193 -14.91 35.07 13.04
C GLN A 193 -14.32 35.39 14.42
N ALA A 194 -15.03 35.08 15.52
CA ALA A 194 -14.51 35.21 16.87
C ALA A 194 -13.30 34.32 17.11
N TRP A 195 -13.35 33.07 16.64
CA TRP A 195 -12.23 32.13 16.68
C TRP A 195 -11.00 32.68 15.93
N VAL A 196 -11.20 33.22 14.72
CA VAL A 196 -10.10 33.84 13.95
C VAL A 196 -9.52 35.05 14.68
N ASN A 197 -10.37 35.93 15.21
CA ASN A 197 -9.92 37.14 15.91
C ASN A 197 -9.10 36.80 17.16
N ASP A 198 -9.55 35.86 17.99
CA ASP A 198 -8.83 35.40 19.17
C ASP A 198 -7.41 34.90 18.84
N ARG A 199 -7.25 34.09 17.78
CA ARG A 199 -5.91 33.65 17.34
C ARG A 199 -5.04 34.80 16.81
N LEU A 200 -5.65 35.74 16.08
CA LEU A 200 -4.95 36.94 15.60
C LEU A 200 -4.54 37.89 16.73
N ASP A 201 -5.26 37.89 17.86
CA ASP A 201 -4.92 38.69 19.04
C ASP A 201 -3.73 38.07 19.81
N ARG A 202 -3.72 36.74 19.98
CA ARG A 202 -2.67 36.05 20.74
C ARG A 202 -1.35 35.92 19.97
N THR A 203 -1.42 35.56 18.68
CA THR A 203 -0.25 35.33 17.79
C THR A 203 0.84 34.42 18.40
N ASP A 204 0.48 33.56 19.35
CA ASP A 204 1.37 32.55 19.91
C ASP A 204 1.65 31.43 18.87
N PRO A 205 2.69 30.59 19.04
CA PRO A 205 3.00 29.54 18.08
C PRO A 205 1.83 28.60 17.76
N ALA A 206 0.97 28.30 18.75
CA ALA A 206 -0.19 27.43 18.55
C ALA A 206 -1.28 28.14 17.71
N ALA A 207 -1.55 29.40 17.98
CA ALA A 207 -2.47 30.24 17.21
C ALA A 207 -2.00 30.38 15.75
N VAL A 208 -0.70 30.59 15.52
CA VAL A 208 -0.12 30.63 14.16
C VAL A 208 -0.30 29.29 13.44
N THR A 209 -0.12 28.17 14.14
CA THR A 209 -0.35 26.82 13.58
C THR A 209 -1.82 26.60 13.20
N ASP A 210 -2.75 26.92 14.10
CA ASP A 210 -4.20 26.84 13.85
C ASP A 210 -4.61 27.64 12.60
N LEU A 211 -4.10 28.86 12.46
CA LEU A 211 -4.41 29.75 11.34
C LEU A 211 -3.77 29.29 10.00
N ARG A 212 -2.61 28.63 10.04
CA ARG A 212 -2.01 27.99 8.86
C ARG A 212 -2.81 26.76 8.42
N ASP A 213 -3.25 25.94 9.38
CA ASP A 213 -4.12 24.80 9.12
C ASP A 213 -5.46 25.23 8.51
N LEU A 214 -6.05 26.32 9.01
CA LEU A 214 -7.23 26.96 8.43
C LEU A 214 -7.02 27.28 6.94
N ASP A 215 -5.92 27.93 6.57
CA ASP A 215 -5.63 28.31 5.18
C ASP A 215 -5.47 27.09 4.26
N ALA A 216 -4.75 26.07 4.74
CA ALA A 216 -4.57 24.82 4.03
C ALA A 216 -5.90 24.08 3.80
N LEU A 217 -6.74 23.95 4.84
CA LEU A 217 -8.04 23.31 4.76
C LEU A 217 -9.02 24.10 3.88
N ALA A 218 -9.10 25.43 4.02
CA ALA A 218 -9.93 26.27 3.17
C ALA A 218 -9.56 26.10 1.68
N THR A 219 -8.26 25.99 1.39
CA THR A 219 -7.74 25.69 0.05
C THR A 219 -8.16 24.31 -0.46
N TRP A 220 -8.35 23.32 0.41
CA TRP A 220 -8.83 22.00 0.03
C TRP A 220 -10.34 22.00 -0.21
N PHE A 221 -11.11 22.58 0.71
CA PHE A 221 -12.57 22.64 0.65
C PHE A 221 -13.09 23.44 -0.55
N ARG A 222 -12.42 24.53 -0.94
CA ARG A 222 -12.87 25.40 -2.05
C ARG A 222 -13.11 24.68 -3.39
N HIS A 223 -12.48 23.52 -3.58
CA HIS A 223 -12.60 22.73 -4.81
C HIS A 223 -13.55 21.55 -4.70
N ARG A 224 -14.08 21.25 -3.51
CA ARG A 224 -14.70 19.95 -3.19
C ARG A 224 -15.98 20.01 -2.38
N ILE A 225 -16.24 21.13 -1.71
CA ILE A 225 -17.48 21.30 -0.99
C ILE A 225 -18.66 21.35 -1.96
N ASP A 226 -19.71 20.61 -1.62
CA ASP A 226 -20.98 20.73 -2.31
C ASP A 226 -21.69 22.00 -1.80
N PRO A 227 -22.14 22.91 -2.69
CA PRO A 227 -22.93 24.06 -2.26
C PRO A 227 -24.12 23.69 -1.38
N ASP A 228 -24.73 22.53 -1.55
CA ASP A 228 -25.87 22.09 -0.73
C ASP A 228 -25.51 21.87 0.74
N GLU A 229 -24.27 21.51 1.06
CA GLU A 229 -23.80 21.43 2.45
C GLU A 229 -23.74 22.78 3.15
N LEU A 230 -23.73 23.88 2.39
CA LEU A 230 -23.67 25.24 2.91
C LEU A 230 -25.06 25.84 3.16
N ARG A 231 -26.15 25.09 2.96
CA ARG A 231 -27.53 25.58 3.16
C ARG A 231 -27.79 26.12 4.58
N HIS A 232 -27.14 25.55 5.59
CA HIS A 232 -27.21 26.03 6.97
C HIS A 232 -26.62 27.45 7.15
N LEU A 233 -25.82 27.94 6.21
CA LEU A 233 -25.29 29.31 6.17
C LEU A 233 -26.14 30.27 5.32
N GLY A 234 -27.31 29.82 4.86
CA GLY A 234 -28.24 30.60 4.05
C GLY A 234 -28.03 30.46 2.53
N GLN A 235 -29.11 30.71 1.79
CA GLN A 235 -29.16 30.53 0.33
C GLN A 235 -28.16 31.42 -0.43
N ASP A 236 -27.88 32.62 0.07
CA ASP A 236 -26.89 33.52 -0.55
C ASP A 236 -25.48 32.90 -0.55
N THR A 237 -25.13 32.16 0.50
CA THR A 237 -23.85 31.45 0.60
C THR A 237 -23.76 30.31 -0.43
N VAL A 238 -24.87 29.58 -0.62
CA VAL A 238 -24.97 28.51 -1.62
C VAL A 238 -24.80 29.08 -3.02
N THR A 239 -25.57 30.12 -3.36
CA THR A 239 -25.50 30.81 -4.66
C THR A 239 -24.09 31.36 -4.92
N ALA A 240 -23.48 31.99 -3.92
CA ALA A 240 -22.12 32.47 -3.98
C ALA A 240 -21.10 31.37 -4.32
N MET A 241 -21.23 30.18 -3.72
CA MET A 241 -20.34 29.05 -3.95
C MET A 241 -20.56 28.42 -5.34
N ILE A 242 -21.80 28.38 -5.83
CA ILE A 242 -22.12 27.93 -7.20
C ILE A 242 -21.42 28.86 -8.21
N THR A 243 -21.65 30.17 -8.11
CA THR A 243 -21.00 31.16 -9.00
C THR A 243 -19.48 31.07 -8.94
N TYR A 244 -18.92 30.84 -7.74
CA TYR A 244 -17.48 30.63 -7.54
C TYR A 244 -16.93 29.43 -8.31
N ARG A 245 -17.66 28.32 -8.30
CA ARG A 245 -17.27 27.10 -9.02
C ARG A 245 -17.42 27.25 -10.53
N ASP A 246 -18.53 27.82 -10.99
CA ASP A 246 -18.82 28.04 -12.42
C ASP A 246 -17.79 28.98 -13.06
N GLY A 247 -17.30 29.97 -12.31
CA GLY A 247 -16.18 30.81 -12.69
C GLY A 247 -14.81 30.11 -12.68
N ASN A 248 -14.76 28.77 -12.64
CA ASN A 248 -13.56 27.94 -12.64
C ASN A 248 -12.58 28.24 -11.47
N HIS A 249 -13.11 28.71 -10.34
CA HIS A 249 -12.34 29.25 -9.22
C HIS A 249 -11.44 30.44 -9.60
N ALA A 250 -11.64 31.04 -10.79
CA ALA A 250 -10.95 32.24 -11.26
C ALA A 250 -11.45 33.51 -10.55
N ILE A 251 -12.52 33.37 -9.76
CA ILE A 251 -13.06 34.42 -8.91
C ILE A 251 -11.98 34.84 -7.91
N LYS A 252 -11.43 36.03 -8.11
CA LYS A 252 -10.47 36.67 -7.23
C LYS A 252 -11.19 37.21 -5.99
N LEU A 253 -10.48 37.32 -4.86
CA LEU A 253 -11.00 37.73 -3.54
C LEU A 253 -11.72 39.10 -3.49
N HIS A 254 -11.69 39.86 -4.58
CA HIS A 254 -12.44 41.11 -4.78
C HIS A 254 -13.86 40.92 -5.32
N HIS A 255 -14.33 39.68 -5.47
CA HIS A 255 -15.68 39.39 -5.93
C HIS A 255 -16.74 39.78 -4.88
N PRO A 256 -17.94 40.25 -5.29
CA PRO A 256 -19.02 40.63 -4.37
C PRO A 256 -19.34 39.59 -3.29
N THR A 257 -19.21 38.31 -3.63
CA THR A 257 -19.50 37.18 -2.73
C THR A 257 -18.29 36.69 -1.93
N GLY A 258 -17.15 37.39 -2.00
CA GLY A 258 -15.90 36.97 -1.36
C GLY A 258 -15.96 36.85 0.16
N ALA A 259 -16.82 37.63 0.83
CA ALA A 259 -17.06 37.49 2.27
C ALA A 259 -17.85 36.21 2.60
N LEU A 260 -18.89 35.88 1.81
CA LEU A 260 -19.68 34.66 1.98
C LEU A 260 -18.85 33.39 1.76
N ILE A 261 -18.01 33.39 0.71
CA ILE A 261 -17.13 32.25 0.41
C ILE A 261 -16.08 32.08 1.50
N ALA A 262 -15.44 33.18 1.94
CA ALA A 262 -14.49 33.13 3.04
C ALA A 262 -15.14 32.60 4.32
N ALA A 263 -16.35 33.08 4.66
CA ALA A 263 -17.11 32.62 5.82
C ALA A 263 -17.38 31.11 5.74
N ALA A 264 -17.91 30.63 4.60
CA ALA A 264 -18.22 29.23 4.39
C ALA A 264 -17.01 28.30 4.55
N LEU A 265 -15.90 28.65 3.90
CA LEU A 265 -14.67 27.84 3.98
C LEU A 265 -14.05 27.88 5.38
N THR A 266 -14.15 29.02 6.06
CA THR A 266 -13.64 29.17 7.42
C THR A 266 -14.44 28.34 8.41
N CYS A 267 -15.78 28.37 8.36
CA CYS A 267 -16.62 27.53 9.20
C CYS A 267 -16.26 26.04 9.03
N GLN A 268 -16.13 25.57 7.80
CA GLN A 268 -15.84 24.15 7.51
C GLN A 268 -14.45 23.72 7.98
N ALA A 269 -13.46 24.59 7.80
CA ALA A 269 -12.11 24.34 8.27
C ALA A 269 -12.02 24.32 9.80
N ILE A 270 -12.65 25.28 10.48
CA ILE A 270 -12.67 25.36 11.94
C ILE A 270 -13.40 24.14 12.51
N ASP A 271 -14.57 23.78 11.98
CA ASP A 271 -15.33 22.59 12.41
C ASP A 271 -14.44 21.33 12.39
N LEU A 272 -13.59 21.17 11.38
CA LEU A 272 -12.64 20.06 11.30
C LEU A 272 -11.47 20.18 12.29
N ILE A 273 -10.92 21.38 12.50
CA ILE A 273 -9.82 21.62 13.44
C ILE A 273 -10.26 21.33 14.88
N THR A 274 -11.46 21.82 15.25
CA THR A 274 -12.01 21.73 16.60
C THR A 274 -12.70 20.41 16.90
N ALA A 275 -12.99 19.58 15.89
CA ALA A 275 -13.64 18.29 16.10
C ALA A 275 -12.78 17.32 16.93
N GLU A 276 -13.27 17.00 18.12
CA GLU A 276 -12.63 16.08 19.07
C GLU A 276 -13.02 14.62 18.80
N GLN A 277 -14.30 14.39 18.49
CA GLN A 277 -14.88 13.07 18.27
C GLN A 277 -14.51 12.52 16.88
N ALA A 278 -14.20 11.23 16.82
CA ALA A 278 -13.75 10.58 15.58
C ALA A 278 -14.84 10.55 14.49
N ASP A 279 -16.10 10.36 14.88
CA ASP A 279 -17.23 10.27 13.95
C ASP A 279 -17.61 11.64 13.37
N ASP A 280 -17.63 12.69 14.19
CA ASP A 280 -17.81 14.07 13.71
C ASP A 280 -16.68 14.45 12.74
N ARG A 281 -15.42 14.17 13.10
CA ARG A 281 -14.30 14.41 12.17
C ARG A 281 -14.47 13.69 10.83
N ARG A 282 -14.91 12.43 10.84
CA ARG A 282 -15.17 11.67 9.60
C ARG A 282 -16.27 12.34 8.76
N HIS A 283 -17.33 12.81 9.41
CA HIS A 283 -18.40 13.55 8.75
C HIS A 283 -17.87 14.86 8.13
N ARG A 284 -17.09 15.65 8.87
CA ARG A 284 -16.48 16.90 8.38
C ARG A 284 -15.42 16.69 7.28
N LEU A 285 -14.79 15.52 7.23
CA LEU A 285 -13.84 15.14 6.17
C LEU A 285 -14.53 14.60 4.91
N ALA A 286 -15.78 14.15 4.99
CA ALA A 286 -16.51 13.55 3.88
C ALA A 286 -16.47 14.40 2.59
N PRO A 287 -16.57 15.75 2.63
CA PRO A 287 -16.51 16.56 1.41
C PRO A 287 -15.21 16.41 0.64
N LEU A 288 -14.11 16.14 1.32
CA LEU A 288 -12.80 15.99 0.70
C LEU A 288 -12.59 14.60 0.08
N LEU A 289 -13.29 13.60 0.60
CA LEU A 289 -13.05 12.18 0.32
C LEU A 289 -14.06 11.56 -0.66
N ARG A 290 -15.17 12.24 -0.96
CA ARG A 290 -16.19 11.74 -1.88
C ARG A 290 -15.65 11.51 -3.30
N ASP A 291 -16.03 10.37 -3.88
CA ASP A 291 -15.73 9.95 -5.25
C ASP A 291 -16.88 10.32 -6.20
N VAL A 292 -16.56 10.53 -7.47
CA VAL A 292 -17.49 10.54 -8.61
C VAL A 292 -18.23 9.19 -8.73
N HIS A 293 -17.63 8.10 -8.24
CA HIS A 293 -18.20 6.75 -8.32
C HIS A 293 -19.02 6.30 -7.09
N THR A 294 -18.95 6.99 -5.95
CA THR A 294 -19.71 6.66 -4.73
C THR A 294 -21.02 7.45 -4.60
N GLN A 295 -21.32 8.35 -5.54
CA GLN A 295 -22.60 9.04 -5.56
C GLN A 295 -23.72 8.12 -6.07
N PRO A 296 -24.91 8.12 -5.43
CA PRO A 296 -26.12 7.65 -6.08
C PRO A 296 -26.30 8.39 -7.42
N ARG A 297 -26.65 7.68 -8.49
CA ARG A 297 -26.89 8.24 -9.84
C ARG A 297 -27.93 9.36 -9.90
N SER A 298 -28.61 9.65 -8.79
CA SER A 298 -29.74 10.56 -8.66
C SER A 298 -29.36 12.03 -8.48
N THR A 299 -28.09 12.36 -8.22
CA THR A 299 -27.66 13.75 -8.01
C THR A 299 -27.18 14.37 -9.35
N PRO A 300 -27.80 15.48 -9.83
CA PRO A 300 -27.50 16.03 -11.16
C PRO A 300 -26.16 16.77 -11.27
N ALA A 301 -25.42 16.96 -10.17
CA ALA A 301 -24.13 17.65 -10.17
C ALA A 301 -22.99 16.65 -9.88
N ARG A 302 -22.37 16.13 -10.95
CA ARG A 302 -21.09 15.42 -10.83
C ARG A 302 -20.00 16.40 -10.38
N PRO A 303 -19.23 16.14 -9.32
CA PRO A 303 -18.00 16.89 -9.08
C PRO A 303 -17.01 16.54 -10.21
N ASP A 304 -16.51 17.54 -10.94
CA ASP A 304 -15.51 17.35 -12.02
C ASP A 304 -14.18 16.72 -11.55
N ARG A 305 -13.98 16.60 -10.24
CA ARG A 305 -12.75 16.09 -9.64
C ARG A 305 -13.10 14.91 -8.74
N GLY A 306 -12.54 13.73 -9.05
CA GLY A 306 -12.60 12.53 -8.22
C GLY A 306 -12.07 12.72 -6.79
N PRO A 307 -12.02 11.66 -5.96
CA PRO A 307 -11.71 11.78 -4.54
C PRO A 307 -10.35 12.46 -4.32
N MET A 308 -10.18 13.13 -3.17
CA MET A 308 -8.92 13.81 -2.92
C MET A 308 -7.84 12.76 -2.75
N ILE A 309 -6.88 12.72 -3.69
CA ILE A 309 -5.63 12.01 -3.46
C ILE A 309 -4.89 12.80 -2.39
N LEU A 310 -4.91 12.29 -1.16
CA LEU A 310 -4.10 12.78 -0.06
C LEU A 310 -2.64 12.44 -0.34
N SER A 311 -2.02 13.30 -1.15
CA SER A 311 -0.60 13.22 -1.41
C SER A 311 0.17 13.68 -0.18
N HIS A 312 1.35 13.10 0.01
CA HIS A 312 2.31 13.52 1.02
C HIS A 312 2.51 15.06 1.04
N ARG A 313 2.59 15.70 -0.13
CA ARG A 313 2.77 17.16 -0.27
C ARG A 313 1.60 17.97 0.31
N ARG A 314 0.39 17.45 0.23
CA ARG A 314 -0.78 18.10 0.83
C ARG A 314 -0.75 17.93 2.34
N LEU A 315 -0.55 16.70 2.81
CA LEU A 315 -0.50 16.41 4.25
C LEU A 315 0.57 17.25 4.96
N THR A 316 1.75 17.44 4.37
CA THR A 316 2.80 18.31 4.93
C THR A 316 2.47 19.79 5.01
N GLY A 317 1.42 20.24 4.32
CA GLY A 317 0.88 21.59 4.49
C GLY A 317 0.04 21.77 5.76
N LEU A 318 -0.28 20.69 6.48
CA LEU A 318 -0.98 20.72 7.76
C LEU A 318 0.01 20.54 8.93
N SER A 319 -0.38 20.98 10.11
CA SER A 319 0.32 20.71 11.36
C SER A 319 0.35 19.22 11.68
N GLN A 320 1.37 18.76 12.41
CA GLN A 320 1.48 17.35 12.79
C GLN A 320 0.26 16.84 13.58
N PRO A 321 -0.32 17.58 14.56
CA PRO A 321 -1.54 17.17 15.25
C PRO A 321 -2.74 17.00 14.30
N LEU A 322 -2.93 17.90 13.34
CA LEU A 322 -4.03 17.80 12.39
C LEU A 322 -3.80 16.69 11.35
N GLN A 323 -2.56 16.52 10.86
CA GLN A 323 -2.19 15.38 10.01
C GLN A 323 -2.56 14.05 10.68
N HIS A 324 -2.21 13.91 11.97
CA HIS A 324 -2.54 12.72 12.76
C HIS A 324 -4.05 12.50 12.77
N LYS A 325 -4.84 13.51 13.16
CA LYS A 325 -6.31 13.43 13.20
C LYS A 325 -6.89 13.01 11.85
N VAL A 326 -6.45 13.64 10.75
CA VAL A 326 -6.93 13.34 9.40
C VAL A 326 -6.59 11.91 9.00
N LEU A 327 -5.33 11.47 9.19
CA LEU A 327 -4.86 10.13 8.84
C LEU A 327 -5.61 9.01 9.58
N GLN A 328 -5.97 9.23 10.85
CA GLN A 328 -6.78 8.27 11.63
C GLN A 328 -8.19 8.14 11.07
N CYS A 329 -8.82 9.25 10.71
CA CYS A 329 -10.20 9.25 10.23
C CYS A 329 -10.35 8.51 8.89
N ILE A 330 -9.34 8.62 8.01
CA ILE A 330 -9.37 8.05 6.67
C ILE A 330 -8.77 6.64 6.55
N ASP A 331 -8.25 6.06 7.65
CA ASP A 331 -7.55 4.75 7.63
C ASP A 331 -8.30 3.68 6.84
N GLY A 332 -9.62 3.56 7.06
CA GLY A 332 -10.47 2.57 6.40
C GLY A 332 -10.72 2.82 4.90
N GLN A 333 -10.44 4.02 4.40
CA GLN A 333 -10.61 4.41 3.00
C GLN A 333 -9.29 4.32 2.21
N LEU A 334 -8.16 4.19 2.90
CA LEU A 334 -6.85 4.09 2.27
C LEU A 334 -6.56 2.65 1.82
N PRO A 335 -5.93 2.46 0.65
CA PRO A 335 -5.34 1.19 0.29
C PRO A 335 -4.34 0.72 1.37
N VAL A 336 -4.26 -0.60 1.61
CA VAL A 336 -3.42 -1.17 2.68
C VAL A 336 -1.97 -0.72 2.63
N THR A 337 -1.44 -0.49 1.44
CA THR A 337 -0.07 -0.01 1.30
C THR A 337 0.12 1.46 1.69
N GLU A 338 -0.87 2.33 1.44
CA GLU A 338 -0.84 3.71 1.94
C GLU A 338 -1.08 3.74 3.46
N ARG A 339 -1.86 2.81 4.01
CA ARG A 339 -2.01 2.63 5.46
C ARG A 339 -0.68 2.30 6.14
N LEU A 340 0.12 1.42 5.54
CA LEU A 340 1.51 1.15 5.99
C LEU A 340 2.40 2.37 5.82
N ARG A 341 2.37 3.00 4.64
CA ARG A 341 3.23 4.15 4.32
C ARG A 341 3.03 5.32 5.28
N TYR A 342 1.77 5.63 5.62
CA TYR A 342 1.39 6.69 6.56
C TYR A 342 1.25 6.21 8.01
N ARG A 343 1.49 4.92 8.28
CA ARG A 343 1.38 4.29 9.60
C ARG A 343 0.03 4.54 10.29
N THR A 344 -1.05 4.58 9.52
CA THR A 344 -2.39 4.97 9.99
C THR A 344 -2.95 4.06 11.10
N ARG A 345 -2.42 2.84 11.21
CA ARG A 345 -2.77 1.85 12.24
C ARG A 345 -1.94 1.92 13.53
N THR A 346 -0.94 2.80 13.57
CA THR A 346 -0.13 3.03 14.77
C THR A 346 -0.70 4.15 15.62
N ALA A 347 -0.21 4.29 16.85
CA ALA A 347 -0.55 5.43 17.71
C ALA A 347 -0.06 6.78 17.14
N THR A 348 0.92 6.77 16.24
CA THR A 348 1.59 7.97 15.69
C THR A 348 1.59 7.98 14.16
N PRO A 349 0.41 8.10 13.53
CA PRO A 349 0.30 8.18 12.08
C PRO A 349 0.95 9.45 11.55
N ARG A 350 1.76 9.32 10.50
CA ARG A 350 2.55 10.42 9.95
C ARG A 350 2.91 10.19 8.50
N ALA A 351 2.99 11.28 7.74
CA ALA A 351 3.41 11.23 6.35
C ALA A 351 4.95 11.05 6.22
N PRO A 352 5.46 10.36 5.18
CA PRO A 352 6.90 10.13 4.98
C PRO A 352 7.63 11.41 4.52
N GLN A 353 8.63 11.89 5.27
CA GLN A 353 9.34 13.12 4.94
C GLN A 353 10.02 13.03 3.55
N PRO A 354 9.80 14.01 2.64
CA PRO A 354 10.20 13.89 1.24
C PRO A 354 11.68 14.25 1.03
N ASP A 355 12.23 15.08 1.91
CA ASP A 355 13.60 15.60 1.84
C ASP A 355 14.60 14.63 2.48
N LEU A 356 14.11 13.61 3.19
CA LEU A 356 14.94 12.53 3.72
C LEU A 356 15.00 11.38 2.73
N PRO A 357 16.19 10.78 2.52
CA PRO A 357 16.28 9.55 1.75
C PRO A 357 15.44 8.46 2.44
N ALA A 358 14.89 7.55 1.64
CA ALA A 358 14.24 6.37 2.19
C ALA A 358 15.24 5.64 3.11
N SER A 359 14.75 5.16 4.26
CA SER A 359 15.56 4.32 5.16
C SER A 359 16.20 3.20 4.35
N ASP A 360 17.50 2.95 4.55
CA ASP A 360 18.26 1.89 3.85
C ASP A 360 17.90 0.48 4.35
N ARG A 361 16.66 0.30 4.81
CA ARG A 361 16.16 -0.85 5.56
C ARG A 361 16.34 -2.17 4.83
N ALA A 362 16.37 -2.17 3.51
CA ALA A 362 16.57 -3.36 2.70
C ALA A 362 17.93 -4.05 2.94
N ARG A 363 18.92 -3.33 3.49
CA ARG A 363 20.18 -3.92 3.96
C ARG A 363 19.99 -4.88 5.15
N TRP A 364 19.05 -4.59 6.04
CA TRP A 364 18.82 -5.32 7.28
C TRP A 364 17.74 -6.41 7.16
N ILE A 365 17.00 -6.42 6.06
CA ILE A 365 15.88 -7.36 5.86
C ILE A 365 16.33 -8.55 4.99
N PRO A 366 16.07 -9.79 5.42
CA PRO A 366 16.25 -10.97 4.57
C PRO A 366 15.16 -11.05 3.50
N GLN A 367 15.42 -11.69 2.36
CA GLN A 367 14.38 -11.93 1.32
C GLN A 367 13.33 -12.95 1.79
N TYR A 368 13.70 -13.84 2.71
CA TYR A 368 12.84 -14.79 3.39
C TYR A 368 12.84 -14.47 4.90
N LEU A 369 11.70 -14.06 5.44
CA LEU A 369 11.55 -13.56 6.82
C LEU A 369 12.16 -14.48 7.89
N TRP A 370 12.60 -13.88 9.00
CA TRP A 370 13.12 -14.61 10.17
C TRP A 370 12.15 -15.71 10.64
N PRO A 371 12.64 -16.92 10.99
CA PRO A 371 11.76 -18.06 11.29
C PRO A 371 10.78 -17.83 12.45
N ASP A 372 11.22 -17.13 13.50
CA ASP A 372 10.40 -16.79 14.66
C ASP A 372 9.28 -15.81 14.31
N TRP A 373 9.58 -14.78 13.51
CA TRP A 373 8.59 -13.84 12.99
C TRP A 373 7.66 -14.45 11.96
N LEU A 374 8.13 -15.38 11.14
CA LEU A 374 7.28 -16.13 10.23
C LEU A 374 6.17 -16.87 10.99
N ILE A 375 6.48 -17.50 12.13
CA ILE A 375 5.48 -18.19 12.94
C ILE A 375 4.42 -17.21 13.44
N ARG A 376 4.82 -16.05 13.96
CA ARG A 376 3.90 -15.01 14.46
C ARG A 376 2.97 -14.48 13.35
N PHE A 377 3.47 -14.36 12.12
CA PHE A 377 2.67 -13.91 10.98
C PHE A 377 1.93 -15.05 10.25
N LEU A 378 2.15 -16.32 10.57
CA LEU A 378 1.53 -17.44 9.87
C LEU A 378 0.23 -17.89 10.56
N PRO A 379 -0.94 -17.78 9.92
CA PRO A 379 -2.20 -18.24 10.48
C PRO A 379 -2.26 -19.77 10.47
N ALA A 380 -3.12 -20.34 11.31
CA ALA A 380 -3.28 -21.79 11.40
C ALA A 380 -3.76 -22.44 10.08
N HIS A 381 -4.53 -21.71 9.27
CA HIS A 381 -5.14 -22.18 8.02
C HIS A 381 -5.10 -21.09 6.95
N GLY A 382 -5.18 -21.50 5.67
CA GLY A 382 -5.45 -20.57 4.55
C GLY A 382 -4.25 -19.81 4.00
N ALA A 383 -3.06 -19.90 4.59
CA ALA A 383 -1.86 -19.22 4.07
C ALA A 383 -0.67 -20.18 3.84
N HIS A 384 0.06 -19.94 2.76
CA HIS A 384 1.31 -20.64 2.47
C HIS A 384 2.49 -19.92 3.13
N ALA A 385 3.30 -20.64 3.90
CA ALA A 385 4.45 -20.08 4.61
C ALA A 385 5.45 -19.34 3.73
N THR A 386 5.68 -19.83 2.51
CA THR A 386 6.53 -19.15 1.52
C THR A 386 6.02 -17.76 1.18
N ASP A 387 4.71 -17.60 0.97
CA ASP A 387 4.14 -16.32 0.60
C ASP A 387 4.23 -15.33 1.75
N VAL A 388 3.89 -15.76 2.97
CA VAL A 388 4.03 -14.95 4.17
C VAL A 388 5.47 -14.50 4.40
N ALA A 389 6.43 -15.41 4.28
CA ALA A 389 7.84 -15.11 4.51
C ALA A 389 8.41 -14.07 3.54
N ILE A 390 7.91 -14.02 2.31
CA ILE A 390 8.40 -13.09 1.30
C ILE A 390 7.60 -11.79 1.32
N ASP A 391 6.27 -11.86 1.38
CA ASP A 391 5.41 -10.68 1.33
C ASP A 391 5.55 -9.80 2.57
N ILE A 392 5.69 -10.39 3.76
CA ILE A 392 5.94 -9.59 4.98
C ILE A 392 7.32 -8.95 4.94
N ALA A 393 8.36 -9.66 4.49
CA ALA A 393 9.70 -9.09 4.32
C ALA A 393 9.69 -7.88 3.36
N ASN A 394 8.94 -7.97 2.25
CA ASN A 394 8.74 -6.83 1.36
C ASN A 394 7.91 -5.70 1.98
N ALA A 395 6.85 -6.05 2.71
CA ALA A 395 5.98 -5.07 3.36
C ALA A 395 6.76 -4.22 4.37
N LEU A 396 7.80 -4.76 5.00
CA LEU A 396 8.70 -4.02 5.89
C LEU A 396 9.42 -2.86 5.19
N LEU A 397 9.48 -2.78 3.86
CA LEU A 397 10.08 -1.64 3.13
C LEU A 397 9.12 -0.46 2.90
N ILE A 398 7.83 -0.64 3.17
CA ILE A 398 6.79 0.34 2.86
C ILE A 398 6.64 1.43 3.93
N PRO A 399 6.63 1.12 5.25
CA PRO A 399 6.41 2.13 6.28
C PRO A 399 7.41 3.29 6.18
N GLY A 400 6.88 4.51 6.05
CA GLY A 400 7.68 5.74 5.95
C GLY A 400 8.43 5.94 4.64
N ASN A 401 8.21 5.13 3.61
CA ASN A 401 8.91 5.30 2.35
C ASN A 401 8.34 6.48 1.54
N PRO A 402 9.15 7.47 1.12
CA PRO A 402 8.67 8.58 0.30
C PRO A 402 8.31 8.14 -1.13
N VAL A 403 8.81 6.99 -1.60
CA VAL A 403 8.52 6.43 -2.93
C VAL A 403 7.32 5.49 -2.89
N ARG A 404 6.57 5.38 -3.99
CA ARG A 404 5.46 4.42 -4.13
C ARG A 404 5.94 2.97 -4.03
N ASN A 405 5.05 2.10 -3.53
CA ASN A 405 5.36 0.71 -3.15
C ASN A 405 6.11 -0.10 -4.19
N LEU A 406 5.75 0.00 -5.48
CA LEU A 406 6.36 -0.81 -6.53
C LEU A 406 7.88 -0.60 -6.61
N HIS A 407 8.34 0.64 -6.40
CA HIS A 407 9.76 0.96 -6.36
C HIS A 407 10.37 0.64 -4.99
N ALA A 408 9.63 0.88 -3.90
CA ALA A 408 10.09 0.58 -2.55
C ALA A 408 10.40 -0.91 -2.35
N THR A 409 9.57 -1.82 -2.87
CA THR A 409 9.76 -3.27 -2.73
C THR A 409 10.67 -3.90 -3.79
N GLY A 410 11.05 -3.13 -4.83
CA GLY A 410 11.82 -3.62 -5.96
C GLY A 410 13.21 -4.14 -5.59
N GLU A 411 13.79 -3.63 -4.50
CA GLU A 411 15.10 -4.09 -4.03
C GLU A 411 15.06 -5.49 -3.39
N LEU A 412 14.04 -5.72 -2.55
CA LEU A 412 13.55 -7.02 -2.05
C LEU A 412 13.41 -8.04 -3.15
N THR A 413 12.36 -7.80 -3.95
CA THR A 413 11.84 -8.77 -4.90
C THR A 413 11.27 -8.04 -6.12
N ALA A 414 12.13 -7.59 -7.01
CA ALA A 414 11.74 -6.96 -8.28
C ALA A 414 10.79 -7.82 -9.15
N TRP A 415 10.75 -9.14 -8.93
CA TRP A 415 9.94 -10.08 -9.72
C TRP A 415 8.55 -10.34 -9.14
N ARG A 416 8.25 -9.88 -7.92
CA ARG A 416 6.99 -10.16 -7.23
C ARG A 416 6.04 -8.97 -7.39
N ASN A 417 5.02 -9.15 -8.22
CA ASN A 417 3.94 -8.18 -8.38
C ASN A 417 2.82 -8.52 -7.36
N ASN A 418 2.12 -7.50 -6.84
CA ASN A 418 0.90 -7.62 -6.02
C ASN A 418 1.03 -7.94 -4.51
N THR A 419 2.07 -7.46 -3.81
CA THR A 419 2.13 -7.49 -2.33
C THR A 419 0.88 -6.88 -1.67
N SER A 420 0.22 -5.93 -2.35
CA SER A 420 -1.00 -5.27 -1.88
C SER A 420 -2.21 -6.20 -1.72
N ILE A 421 -2.39 -7.21 -2.59
CA ILE A 421 -3.55 -8.11 -2.54
C ILE A 421 -3.43 -9.01 -1.31
N PHE A 422 -2.28 -9.66 -1.15
CA PHE A 422 -1.96 -10.48 0.01
C PHE A 422 -2.14 -9.70 1.32
N LEU A 423 -1.55 -8.50 1.41
CA LEU A 423 -1.68 -7.67 2.61
C LEU A 423 -3.12 -7.23 2.87
N SER A 424 -3.93 -7.01 1.83
CA SER A 424 -5.34 -6.62 1.97
C SER A 424 -6.19 -7.73 2.56
N GLU A 425 -6.08 -8.95 2.04
CA GLU A 425 -6.76 -10.13 2.58
C GLU A 425 -6.38 -10.35 4.06
N ARG A 426 -5.09 -10.23 4.37
CA ARG A 426 -4.61 -10.41 5.75
C ARG A 426 -5.06 -9.34 6.71
N ALA A 427 -4.99 -8.07 6.30
CA ALA A 427 -5.42 -6.96 7.14
C ALA A 427 -6.93 -6.99 7.42
N ALA A 428 -7.73 -7.59 6.55
CA ALA A 428 -9.16 -7.78 6.76
C ALA A 428 -9.46 -8.78 7.89
N HIS A 429 -8.67 -9.88 7.99
CA HIS A 429 -8.85 -10.90 9.02
C HIS A 429 -8.06 -10.62 10.31
N HIS A 430 -6.93 -9.92 10.21
CA HIS A 430 -5.98 -9.68 11.31
C HIS A 430 -5.49 -8.22 11.28
N PRO A 431 -6.26 -7.27 11.85
CA PRO A 431 -6.00 -5.84 11.71
C PRO A 431 -4.66 -5.39 12.30
N ASP A 432 -4.17 -6.09 13.33
CA ASP A 432 -2.90 -5.78 14.00
C ASP A 432 -1.66 -6.14 13.18
N THR A 433 -1.83 -6.89 12.08
CA THR A 433 -0.74 -7.24 11.16
C THR A 433 -0.05 -5.99 10.62
N LEU A 434 -0.81 -4.94 10.28
CA LEU A 434 -0.25 -3.70 9.75
C LEU A 434 0.49 -2.91 10.83
N THR A 435 -0.06 -2.88 12.06
CA THR A 435 0.58 -2.25 13.21
C THR A 435 1.91 -2.92 13.53
N ALA A 436 1.94 -4.25 13.49
CA ALA A 436 3.15 -5.03 13.70
C ALA A 436 4.21 -4.74 12.62
N ILE A 437 3.85 -4.75 11.33
CA ILE A 437 4.79 -4.41 10.24
C ILE A 437 5.38 -3.00 10.47
N CYS A 438 4.56 -2.02 10.84
CA CYS A 438 5.04 -0.67 11.15
C CYS A 438 5.98 -0.65 12.36
N ALA A 439 5.66 -1.39 13.44
CA ALA A 439 6.48 -1.44 14.64
C ALA A 439 7.85 -2.11 14.38
N LEU A 440 7.89 -3.19 13.60
CA LEU A 440 9.15 -3.81 13.17
C LEU A 440 9.97 -2.86 12.28
N ALA A 441 9.32 -2.17 11.35
CA ALA A 441 10.00 -1.21 10.48
C ALA A 441 10.61 -0.04 11.29
N ASP A 442 9.85 0.51 12.23
CA ASP A 442 10.32 1.60 13.10
C ASP A 442 11.43 1.12 14.06
N TYR A 443 11.38 -0.13 14.54
CA TYR A 443 12.47 -0.73 15.31
C TYR A 443 13.77 -0.82 14.49
N LEU A 444 13.68 -1.32 13.25
CA LEU A 444 14.84 -1.44 12.35
C LEU A 444 15.40 -0.07 11.99
N ASP A 445 14.56 0.94 11.75
CA ASP A 445 15.01 2.30 11.48
C ASP A 445 15.78 2.92 12.67
N THR A 446 15.39 2.56 13.89
CA THR A 446 15.97 3.14 15.12
C THR A 446 17.22 2.39 15.59
N HIS A 447 17.20 1.05 15.56
CA HIS A 447 18.24 0.20 16.16
C HIS A 447 19.10 -0.56 15.12
N GLY A 448 18.64 -0.62 13.86
CA GLY A 448 19.28 -1.41 12.81
C GLY A 448 19.19 -2.92 13.03
N SER A 449 20.11 -3.63 12.38
CA SER A 449 20.33 -5.08 12.52
C SER A 449 21.84 -5.33 12.57
N PRO A 450 22.32 -6.28 13.41
CA PRO A 450 23.72 -6.71 13.41
C PRO A 450 24.10 -7.49 12.13
N ILE A 451 23.12 -7.87 11.31
CA ILE A 451 23.34 -8.56 10.02
C ILE A 451 23.02 -7.61 8.87
N ASP A 452 23.98 -7.43 7.96
CA ASP A 452 23.79 -6.77 6.67
C ASP A 452 23.54 -7.81 5.56
N TYR A 453 22.27 -8.14 5.37
CA TYR A 453 21.84 -9.12 4.36
C TYR A 453 22.10 -8.64 2.94
N ARG A 454 22.09 -7.34 2.64
CA ARG A 454 22.44 -6.85 1.29
C ARG A 454 23.91 -7.17 1.01
N ARG A 455 24.81 -6.82 1.92
CA ARG A 455 26.24 -7.18 1.83
C ARG A 455 26.41 -8.70 1.68
N ARG A 456 25.80 -9.50 2.54
CA ARG A 456 25.92 -10.96 2.46
C ARG A 456 25.40 -11.53 1.13
N ARG A 457 24.31 -11.02 0.57
CA ARG A 457 23.81 -11.44 -0.77
C ARG A 457 24.76 -11.09 -1.90
N THR A 458 25.53 -10.00 -1.79
CA THR A 458 26.54 -9.63 -2.79
C THR A 458 27.80 -10.49 -2.69
N VAL A 459 28.23 -10.82 -1.47
CA VAL A 459 29.43 -11.65 -1.23
C VAL A 459 29.17 -13.13 -1.52
N PHE A 460 28.07 -13.67 -0.99
CA PHE A 460 27.71 -15.07 -1.17
C PHE A 460 26.71 -15.21 -2.33
N THR A 461 27.22 -15.36 -3.54
CA THR A 461 26.40 -15.73 -4.72
C THR A 461 26.21 -17.25 -4.86
N ASP A 462 27.05 -18.03 -4.18
CA ASP A 462 26.99 -19.48 -4.00
C ASP A 462 27.59 -19.84 -2.62
N VAL A 463 27.50 -21.11 -2.20
CA VAL A 463 28.11 -21.60 -0.96
C VAL A 463 29.13 -22.68 -1.25
N THR A 464 30.37 -22.43 -0.84
CA THR A 464 31.48 -23.39 -0.89
C THR A 464 31.32 -24.45 0.20
N LEU A 465 30.86 -25.63 -0.22
CA LEU A 465 30.88 -26.86 0.58
C LEU A 465 31.21 -28.01 -0.37
N THR A 466 32.46 -28.45 -0.40
CA THR A 466 32.90 -29.53 -1.29
C THR A 466 32.34 -30.88 -0.84
N GLU A 467 32.32 -31.87 -1.74
CA GLU A 467 31.91 -33.24 -1.40
C GLU A 467 32.80 -33.85 -0.30
N THR A 468 34.10 -33.51 -0.30
CA THR A 468 35.05 -33.95 0.74
C THR A 468 34.74 -33.32 2.09
N GLN A 469 34.54 -32.00 2.15
CA GLN A 469 34.13 -31.30 3.38
C GLN A 469 32.80 -31.80 3.92
N TRP A 470 31.82 -32.06 3.03
CA TRP A 470 30.53 -32.61 3.43
C TRP A 470 30.63 -34.02 4.01
N ARG A 471 31.42 -34.89 3.39
CA ARG A 471 31.71 -36.23 3.92
C ARG A 471 32.39 -36.15 5.28
N GLU A 472 33.31 -35.21 5.47
CA GLU A 472 33.99 -35.03 6.74
C GLU A 472 33.05 -34.51 7.84
N LEU A 473 32.25 -33.48 7.57
CA LEU A 473 31.25 -32.97 8.52
C LEU A 473 30.23 -34.05 8.91
N THR A 474 29.76 -34.83 7.95
CA THR A 474 28.82 -35.92 8.22
C THR A 474 29.49 -37.08 8.96
N HIS A 475 30.75 -37.38 8.65
CA HIS A 475 31.58 -38.35 9.37
C HIS A 475 31.77 -37.98 10.84
N GLN A 476 32.20 -36.75 11.13
CA GLN A 476 32.42 -36.24 12.50
C GLN A 476 31.16 -36.25 13.36
N THR A 477 29.99 -36.07 12.74
CA THR A 477 28.70 -35.96 13.43
C THR A 477 27.90 -37.26 13.46
N GLY A 478 28.47 -38.37 12.95
CA GLY A 478 27.79 -39.67 12.90
C GLY A 478 26.59 -39.70 11.94
N SER A 479 26.57 -38.82 10.94
CA SER A 479 25.48 -38.67 9.98
C SER A 479 25.81 -39.32 8.63
N HIS A 480 24.81 -39.82 7.89
CA HIS A 480 25.03 -40.37 6.55
C HIS A 480 25.13 -39.24 5.48
N PRO A 481 26.18 -39.16 4.65
CA PRO A 481 26.34 -38.10 3.64
C PRO A 481 25.22 -38.07 2.59
N GLY A 482 24.53 -39.20 2.37
CA GLY A 482 23.42 -39.31 1.41
C GLY A 482 23.89 -39.34 -0.04
N ARG A 483 22.96 -39.18 -0.98
CA ARG A 483 23.27 -38.96 -2.40
C ARG A 483 23.52 -37.46 -2.66
N ALA A 484 23.98 -37.11 -3.86
CA ALA A 484 24.28 -35.73 -4.28
C ALA A 484 23.17 -34.70 -3.98
N GLY A 485 21.89 -35.13 -3.95
CA GLY A 485 20.77 -34.27 -3.56
C GLY A 485 20.87 -33.75 -2.12
N ARG A 486 21.41 -34.53 -1.17
CA ARG A 486 21.56 -34.12 0.24
C ARG A 486 22.62 -33.04 0.42
N LEU A 487 23.76 -33.16 -0.27
CA LEU A 487 24.78 -32.10 -0.34
C LEU A 487 24.18 -30.81 -0.91
N ARG A 488 23.41 -30.89 -1.98
CA ARG A 488 22.75 -29.70 -2.57
C ARG A 488 21.76 -29.06 -1.59
N SER A 489 21.00 -29.85 -0.82
CA SER A 489 20.16 -29.31 0.26
C SER A 489 20.98 -28.67 1.39
N ALA A 490 22.14 -29.24 1.76
CA ALA A 490 23.03 -28.64 2.75
C ALA A 490 23.58 -27.28 2.28
N ARG A 491 23.99 -27.18 1.01
CA ARG A 491 24.40 -25.90 0.39
C ARG A 491 23.27 -24.87 0.39
N ARG A 492 22.04 -25.28 0.02
CA ARG A 492 20.85 -24.41 0.08
C ARG A 492 20.54 -23.93 1.49
N TYR A 493 20.64 -24.81 2.48
CA TYR A 493 20.44 -24.48 3.88
C TYR A 493 21.45 -23.42 4.36
N LEU A 494 22.74 -23.62 4.08
CA LEU A 494 23.78 -22.64 4.39
C LEU A 494 23.57 -21.33 3.63
N TYR A 495 23.17 -21.39 2.36
CA TYR A 495 22.92 -20.20 1.55
C TYR A 495 21.79 -19.35 2.13
N GLN A 496 20.68 -19.98 2.52
CA GLN A 496 19.57 -19.30 3.16
C GLN A 496 19.94 -18.75 4.55
N LEU A 497 20.74 -19.48 5.34
CA LEU A 497 21.24 -18.99 6.64
C LEU A 497 22.14 -17.76 6.48
N LEU A 498 23.08 -17.78 5.53
CA LEU A 498 24.01 -16.68 5.32
C LEU A 498 23.31 -15.46 4.74
N THR A 499 22.50 -15.64 3.69
CA THR A 499 22.01 -14.52 2.87
C THR A 499 20.56 -14.12 3.13
N GLY A 500 19.79 -14.96 3.84
CA GLY A 500 18.35 -14.81 3.95
C GLY A 500 17.62 -14.90 2.61
N ALA A 501 18.21 -15.54 1.59
CA ALA A 501 17.69 -15.55 0.23
C ALA A 501 16.36 -16.30 0.09
N ASP A 502 15.50 -15.76 -0.79
CA ASP A 502 14.33 -16.47 -1.30
C ASP A 502 14.75 -17.48 -2.37
N LEU A 503 14.76 -18.77 -2.02
CA LEU A 503 15.12 -19.84 -2.95
C LEU A 503 14.10 -20.07 -4.08
N ASP A 504 12.91 -19.46 -4.05
CA ASP A 504 11.98 -19.47 -5.19
C ASP A 504 12.40 -18.45 -6.28
N ASN A 505 13.31 -17.52 -5.98
CA ASN A 505 13.91 -16.62 -6.96
C ASN A 505 14.90 -17.36 -7.88
N ARG A 506 14.52 -17.49 -9.16
CA ARG A 506 15.34 -18.15 -10.19
C ARG A 506 16.67 -17.47 -10.51
N ARG A 507 16.89 -16.23 -10.06
CA ARG A 507 18.18 -15.52 -10.24
C ARG A 507 19.28 -16.10 -9.36
N HIS A 508 18.94 -16.78 -8.27
CA HIS A 508 19.91 -17.41 -7.39
C HIS A 508 20.43 -18.73 -7.97
N ARG A 509 21.74 -18.98 -7.86
CA ARG A 509 22.35 -20.23 -8.37
C ARG A 509 21.80 -21.49 -7.70
N LEU A 510 21.42 -21.38 -6.43
CA LEU A 510 20.89 -22.49 -5.63
C LEU A 510 19.35 -22.53 -5.59
N ALA A 511 18.66 -21.78 -6.46
CA ALA A 511 17.20 -21.72 -6.52
C ALA A 511 16.51 -23.09 -6.69
N PHE A 512 15.24 -23.14 -6.32
CA PHE A 512 14.39 -24.30 -6.58
C PHE A 512 14.03 -24.35 -8.07
N THR A 513 14.50 -25.41 -8.74
CA THR A 513 14.17 -25.68 -10.15
C THR A 513 12.96 -26.61 -10.30
N THR A 514 12.64 -27.40 -9.28
CA THR A 514 11.58 -28.40 -9.27
C THR A 514 10.90 -28.48 -7.90
N ALA A 515 9.64 -28.94 -7.85
CA ALA A 515 8.97 -29.22 -6.58
C ALA A 515 9.74 -30.24 -5.71
N ALA A 516 10.39 -31.22 -6.34
CA ALA A 516 11.24 -32.20 -5.66
C ALA A 516 12.42 -31.55 -4.93
N ALA A 517 12.96 -30.44 -5.45
CA ALA A 517 14.03 -29.68 -4.79
C ALA A 517 13.56 -29.04 -3.48
N LYS A 518 12.33 -28.50 -3.45
CA LYS A 518 11.70 -27.91 -2.26
C LYS A 518 11.42 -28.99 -1.20
N THR A 519 10.84 -30.11 -1.62
CA THR A 519 10.64 -31.29 -0.75
C THR A 519 11.97 -31.82 -0.22
N GLY A 520 13.02 -31.84 -1.05
CA GLY A 520 14.35 -32.31 -0.66
C GLY A 520 15.02 -31.43 0.42
N LEU A 521 14.82 -30.11 0.39
CA LEU A 521 15.27 -29.24 1.48
C LEU A 521 14.46 -29.47 2.75
N GLN A 522 13.13 -29.60 2.65
CA GLN A 522 12.27 -29.91 3.80
C GLN A 522 12.64 -31.25 4.46
N GLN A 523 12.92 -32.29 3.67
CA GLN A 523 13.41 -33.57 4.19
C GLN A 523 14.79 -33.43 4.83
N PHE A 524 15.66 -32.59 4.28
CA PHE A 524 16.95 -32.30 4.87
C PHE A 524 16.83 -31.65 6.26
N HIS A 525 15.95 -30.66 6.44
CA HIS A 525 15.67 -30.08 7.76
C HIS A 525 15.18 -31.12 8.77
N ARG A 526 14.30 -32.04 8.34
CA ARG A 526 13.79 -33.13 9.18
C ARG A 526 14.88 -34.09 9.63
N ALA A 527 15.80 -34.43 8.73
CA ALA A 527 16.88 -35.38 8.96
C ALA A 527 18.13 -34.75 9.61
N LEU A 528 18.07 -33.46 9.99
CA LEU A 528 19.17 -32.75 10.61
C LEU A 528 19.21 -33.04 12.11
N ASN A 529 20.18 -33.85 12.54
CA ASN A 529 20.44 -34.07 13.97
C ASN A 529 21.19 -32.87 14.58
N THR A 530 21.22 -32.80 15.91
CA THR A 530 21.81 -31.66 16.64
C THR A 530 23.30 -31.49 16.34
N PRO A 531 24.14 -32.54 16.33
CA PRO A 531 25.56 -32.39 15.99
C PRO A 531 25.81 -31.88 14.57
N LEU A 532 25.08 -32.38 13.58
CA LEU A 532 25.21 -31.93 12.18
C LEU A 532 24.72 -30.49 11.99
N ARG A 533 23.64 -30.10 12.67
CA ARG A 533 23.19 -28.70 12.67
C ARG A 533 24.27 -27.78 13.25
N ALA A 534 24.82 -28.12 14.41
CA ALA A 534 25.87 -27.34 15.05
C ALA A 534 27.13 -27.25 14.17
N ALA A 535 27.51 -28.36 13.51
CA ALA A 535 28.65 -28.39 12.60
C ALA A 535 28.41 -27.50 11.36
N LEU A 536 27.21 -27.51 10.77
CA LEU A 536 26.85 -26.60 9.67
C LEU A 536 26.80 -25.14 10.11
N HIS A 537 26.32 -24.84 11.31
CA HIS A 537 26.34 -23.48 11.86
C HIS A 537 27.78 -22.99 12.07
N ARG A 538 28.66 -23.85 12.61
CA ARG A 538 30.09 -23.53 12.76
C ARG A 538 30.75 -23.31 11.40
N HIS A 539 30.46 -24.14 10.40
CA HIS A 539 30.92 -23.94 9.02
C HIS A 539 30.40 -22.63 8.44
N GLY A 540 29.13 -22.28 8.68
CA GLY A 540 28.56 -20.99 8.29
C GLY A 540 29.29 -19.80 8.92
N ALA A 541 29.59 -19.87 10.22
CA ALA A 541 30.36 -18.84 10.91
C ALA A 541 31.80 -18.72 10.37
N GLN A 542 32.44 -19.84 10.04
CA GLN A 542 33.76 -19.85 9.40
C GLN A 542 33.74 -19.21 8.01
N LEU A 543 32.67 -19.42 7.23
CA LEU A 543 32.50 -18.77 5.93
C LEU A 543 32.37 -17.24 6.06
N LEU A 544 31.69 -16.76 7.10
CA LEU A 544 31.62 -15.32 7.41
C LEU A 544 32.99 -14.76 7.78
N GLN A 545 33.72 -15.42 8.69
CA GLN A 545 35.08 -15.03 9.09
C GLN A 545 36.05 -15.02 7.89
N THR A 546 36.01 -16.04 7.05
CA THR A 546 36.84 -16.15 5.84
C THR A 546 36.55 -15.02 4.85
N ALA A 547 35.30 -14.56 4.79
CA ALA A 547 34.90 -13.42 3.97
C ALA A 547 35.18 -12.05 4.63
N GLY A 548 35.78 -12.02 5.83
CA GLY A 548 36.04 -10.79 6.58
C GLY A 548 34.78 -10.13 7.15
N ILE A 549 33.72 -10.90 7.40
CA ILE A 549 32.43 -10.41 7.92
C ILE A 549 32.31 -10.77 9.41
N ASP A 550 32.42 -9.76 10.27
CA ASP A 550 32.20 -9.88 11.72
C ASP A 550 30.73 -9.59 12.08
N GLU A 551 29.88 -10.60 11.90
CA GLU A 551 28.45 -10.53 12.18
C GLU A 551 27.94 -11.89 12.71
N PRO A 552 26.89 -11.94 13.54
CA PRO A 552 26.32 -13.21 14.01
C PRO A 552 25.70 -14.00 12.85
N LEU A 553 25.76 -15.34 12.90
CA LEU A 553 25.21 -16.17 11.81
C LEU A 553 23.69 -15.95 11.65
N THR A 554 22.95 -15.93 12.75
CA THR A 554 21.50 -15.74 12.80
C THR A 554 21.14 -14.66 13.81
N TRP A 555 20.15 -13.85 13.46
CA TRP A 555 19.56 -12.84 14.35
C TRP A 555 18.11 -12.59 13.90
N SER A 556 17.25 -12.19 14.83
CA SER A 556 15.91 -11.68 14.55
C SER A 556 15.58 -10.52 15.49
N PRO A 557 14.68 -9.59 15.09
CA PRO A 557 14.21 -8.53 15.97
C PRO A 557 13.55 -9.10 17.24
N PRO A 558 13.66 -8.41 18.39
CA PRO A 558 13.11 -8.89 19.64
C PRO A 558 11.57 -8.85 19.64
N ALA A 559 10.95 -9.81 20.34
CA ALA A 559 9.48 -9.95 20.37
C ALA A 559 8.74 -8.76 21.00
N HIS A 560 9.42 -7.95 21.83
CA HIS A 560 8.79 -6.81 22.49
C HIS A 560 8.35 -5.70 21.53
N CYS A 561 8.80 -5.73 20.26
CA CYS A 561 8.35 -4.80 19.22
C CYS A 561 6.84 -4.89 18.94
N VAL A 562 6.19 -5.99 19.32
CA VAL A 562 4.76 -6.25 19.05
C VAL A 562 3.97 -6.62 20.31
N THR A 563 4.49 -6.27 21.49
CA THR A 563 3.79 -6.54 22.76
C THR A 563 2.40 -5.92 22.75
N GLY A 564 1.39 -6.71 23.10
CA GLY A 564 -0.01 -6.28 23.15
C GLY A 564 -0.77 -6.36 21.81
N LEU A 565 -0.13 -6.79 20.73
CA LEU A 565 -0.78 -7.01 19.43
C LEU A 565 -1.28 -8.45 19.27
N THR A 566 -2.43 -8.63 18.63
CA THR A 566 -2.99 -9.96 18.31
C THR A 566 -2.57 -10.39 16.91
N LEU A 567 -1.45 -11.12 16.84
CA LEU A 567 -0.92 -11.62 15.58
C LEU A 567 -1.64 -12.90 15.10
N PRO A 568 -1.65 -13.18 13.79
CA PRO A 568 -2.37 -14.33 13.23
C PRO A 568 -1.84 -15.70 13.66
N GLY A 569 -0.56 -15.79 13.98
CA GLY A 569 0.10 -17.01 14.44
C GLY A 569 0.39 -17.00 15.93
N ARG A 570 0.90 -18.12 16.43
CA ARG A 570 1.28 -18.30 17.84
C ARG A 570 2.65 -17.72 18.15
N GLU A 571 2.95 -17.57 19.43
CA GLU A 571 4.32 -17.29 19.86
C GLU A 571 5.24 -18.50 19.58
N PRO A 572 6.50 -18.29 19.16
CA PRO A 572 7.41 -19.39 18.82
C PRO A 572 7.64 -20.39 19.97
N HIS A 573 7.57 -19.93 21.22
CA HIS A 573 7.74 -20.75 22.42
C HIS A 573 6.45 -21.47 22.86
N ASP A 574 5.30 -21.15 22.27
CA ASP A 574 3.99 -21.74 22.58
C ASP A 574 3.80 -23.10 21.86
N ILE A 575 4.65 -24.05 22.23
CA ILE A 575 4.59 -25.43 21.75
C ILE A 575 5.18 -26.37 22.80
N ASP A 576 4.45 -27.43 23.14
CA ASP A 576 4.95 -28.45 24.05
C ASP A 576 6.04 -29.28 23.35
N LEU A 577 7.29 -29.00 23.71
CA LEU A 577 8.47 -29.70 23.20
C LEU A 577 8.49 -31.17 23.61
N THR A 578 7.92 -31.53 24.76
CA THR A 578 7.85 -32.91 25.27
C THR A 578 6.86 -33.72 24.44
N ALA A 579 5.66 -33.19 24.25
CA ALA A 579 4.66 -33.82 23.37
C ALA A 579 5.15 -33.88 21.92
N LEU A 580 5.84 -32.84 21.45
CA LEU A 580 6.41 -32.85 20.10
C LEU A 580 7.47 -33.94 19.94
N ARG A 581 8.35 -34.12 20.93
CA ARG A 581 9.34 -35.19 20.95
C ARG A 581 8.68 -36.56 20.93
N GLN A 582 7.64 -36.78 21.74
CA GLN A 582 6.87 -38.03 21.75
C GLN A 582 6.30 -38.34 20.36
N LEU A 583 5.63 -37.37 19.74
CA LEU A 583 5.00 -37.54 18.43
C LEU A 583 6.03 -37.84 17.33
N LEU A 584 7.14 -37.10 17.28
CA LEU A 584 8.12 -37.21 16.20
C LEU A 584 9.12 -38.35 16.39
N ASP A 585 9.63 -38.53 17.60
CA ASP A 585 10.76 -39.41 17.87
C ASP A 585 10.30 -40.79 18.38
N VAL A 586 9.14 -40.91 19.04
CA VAL A 586 8.58 -42.21 19.52
C VAL A 586 7.50 -42.74 18.60
N GLU A 587 6.48 -41.94 18.30
CA GLU A 587 5.36 -42.36 17.45
C GLU A 587 5.65 -42.24 15.94
N HIS A 588 6.75 -41.60 15.57
CA HIS A 588 7.18 -41.38 14.18
C HIS A 588 6.11 -40.77 13.27
N VAL A 589 5.23 -39.92 13.82
CA VAL A 589 4.17 -39.29 13.02
C VAL A 589 4.74 -38.21 12.10
N THR A 590 4.05 -37.93 10.99
CA THR A 590 4.48 -36.87 10.08
C THR A 590 4.36 -35.50 10.72
N ILE A 591 5.21 -34.52 10.31
CA ILE A 591 5.13 -33.13 10.79
C ILE A 591 3.72 -32.55 10.64
N THR A 592 3.04 -32.83 9.53
CA THR A 592 1.69 -32.33 9.29
C THR A 592 0.69 -32.94 10.27
N THR A 593 0.87 -34.21 10.63
CA THR A 593 0.05 -34.87 11.65
C THR A 593 0.36 -34.34 13.05
N ALA A 594 1.64 -34.16 13.40
CA ALA A 594 2.05 -33.57 14.67
C ALA A 594 1.49 -32.15 14.84
N ALA A 595 1.60 -31.32 13.79
CA ALA A 595 1.06 -29.97 13.75
C ALA A 595 -0.46 -29.98 14.03
N ARG A 596 -1.21 -30.87 13.37
CA ARG A 596 -2.65 -31.02 13.59
C ARG A 596 -2.99 -31.46 15.02
N ARG A 597 -2.24 -32.41 15.59
CA ARG A 597 -2.46 -32.91 16.96
C ARG A 597 -2.15 -31.86 18.03
N LEU A 598 -1.14 -31.03 17.79
CA LEU A 598 -0.72 -29.96 18.71
C LEU A 598 -1.47 -28.63 18.48
N GLY A 599 -2.33 -28.55 17.45
CA GLY A 599 -3.06 -27.33 17.10
C GLY A 599 -2.17 -26.18 16.62
N VAL A 600 -1.02 -26.49 16.01
CA VAL A 600 -0.03 -25.52 15.52
C VAL A 600 0.21 -25.67 14.01
N THR A 601 0.95 -24.75 13.41
CA THR A 601 1.32 -24.85 11.99
C THR A 601 2.49 -25.82 11.77
N ALA A 602 2.60 -26.35 10.55
CA ALA A 602 3.73 -27.20 10.17
C ALA A 602 5.08 -26.48 10.23
N GLU A 603 5.11 -25.15 10.09
CA GLU A 603 6.34 -24.36 10.29
C GLU A 603 6.70 -24.21 11.76
N HIS A 604 5.73 -24.04 12.64
CA HIS A 604 5.96 -23.98 14.09
C HIS A 604 6.58 -25.29 14.59
N VAL A 605 6.07 -26.44 14.13
CA VAL A 605 6.69 -27.74 14.40
C VAL A 605 8.12 -27.82 13.87
N ARG A 606 8.38 -27.33 12.65
CA ARG A 606 9.75 -27.35 12.07
C ARG A 606 10.72 -26.46 12.84
N TYR A 607 10.26 -25.31 13.31
CA TYR A 607 11.05 -24.41 14.13
C TYR A 607 11.34 -25.03 15.50
N ALA A 608 10.33 -25.56 16.18
CA ALA A 608 10.48 -26.24 17.47
C ALA A 608 11.36 -27.49 17.37
N GLN A 609 11.24 -28.25 16.28
CA GLN A 609 12.12 -29.38 15.97
C GLN A 609 13.60 -28.96 15.86
N GLN A 610 13.90 -27.70 15.52
CA GLN A 610 15.27 -27.20 15.52
C GLN A 610 15.83 -26.93 16.92
N GLN A 611 14.97 -26.82 17.93
CA GLN A 611 15.38 -26.63 19.32
C GLN A 611 15.49 -27.95 20.09
N LEU A 612 14.85 -29.02 19.61
CA LEU A 612 14.97 -30.35 20.21
C LEU A 612 16.40 -30.90 20.07
N HIS A 613 16.93 -31.41 21.18
CA HIS A 613 18.15 -32.19 21.17
C HIS A 613 17.88 -33.57 20.54
N ARG A 614 18.45 -33.81 19.35
CA ARG A 614 18.43 -35.10 18.65
C ARG A 614 19.82 -35.72 18.62
N PRO A 615 20.06 -36.78 19.41
CA PRO A 615 21.28 -37.54 19.26
C PRO A 615 21.33 -38.19 17.87
N PRO A 616 22.54 -38.47 17.34
CA PRO A 616 22.67 -39.26 16.13
C PRO A 616 22.10 -40.66 16.40
N ASP A 617 21.13 -41.08 15.58
CA ASP A 617 20.46 -42.38 15.73
C ASP A 617 21.48 -43.52 15.56
N PRO A 618 21.78 -44.32 16.61
CA PRO A 618 22.75 -45.41 16.51
C PRO A 618 22.20 -46.65 15.79
N LEU A 619 20.87 -46.76 15.65
CA LEU A 619 20.15 -47.99 15.30
C LEU A 619 19.36 -47.89 13.98
N ALA A 620 19.09 -46.69 13.46
CA ALA A 620 18.56 -46.53 12.11
C ALA A 620 19.66 -46.71 11.04
N GLN A 621 19.76 -47.95 10.56
CA GLN A 621 20.33 -48.39 9.24
C GLN A 621 21.71 -49.06 9.22
N PRO A 622 21.91 -50.05 8.31
CA PRO A 622 23.03 -51.01 8.33
C PRO A 622 24.38 -50.27 8.17
N PRO A 623 25.50 -50.86 8.63
CA PRO A 623 26.74 -50.12 8.78
C PRO A 623 27.11 -49.52 7.41
N SER A 624 27.09 -48.19 7.32
CA SER A 624 27.68 -47.51 6.19
C SER A 624 29.12 -48.01 6.06
N LYS A 625 29.67 -48.10 4.84
CA LYS A 625 31.08 -48.50 4.65
C LYS A 625 32.02 -47.70 5.55
N THR A 626 31.63 -46.47 5.89
CA THR A 626 32.30 -45.54 6.80
C THR A 626 32.14 -45.89 8.29
N ALA A 627 30.95 -46.34 8.75
CA ALA A 627 30.75 -46.83 10.11
C ALA A 627 31.47 -48.17 10.36
N ALA A 628 31.52 -49.03 9.33
CA ALA A 628 32.36 -50.23 9.33
C ALA A 628 33.86 -49.88 9.35
N ARG A 629 34.27 -48.81 8.64
CA ARG A 629 35.66 -48.31 8.67
C ARG A 629 36.02 -47.74 10.04
N ARG A 630 35.16 -46.92 10.67
CA ARG A 630 35.38 -46.45 12.05
C ARG A 630 35.41 -47.58 13.07
N ARG A 631 34.58 -48.62 12.92
CA ARG A 631 34.71 -49.82 13.76
C ARG A 631 36.04 -50.53 13.54
N ARG A 632 36.57 -50.55 12.32
CA ARG A 632 37.90 -51.13 12.01
C ARG A 632 39.06 -50.24 12.48
N GLU A 633 38.98 -48.93 12.33
CA GLU A 633 39.98 -47.96 12.79
C GLU A 633 40.00 -47.92 14.33
N ARG A 634 38.82 -47.86 14.98
CA ARG A 634 38.70 -47.93 16.44
C ARG A 634 39.04 -49.30 17.00
N ALA A 635 38.74 -50.38 16.27
CA ALA A 635 39.23 -51.72 16.62
C ALA A 635 40.76 -51.81 16.43
N ALA A 636 41.34 -51.15 15.42
CA ALA A 636 42.79 -51.10 15.23
C ALA A 636 43.50 -50.22 16.30
N GLU A 637 42.84 -49.18 16.81
CA GLU A 637 43.33 -48.37 17.93
C GLU A 637 43.19 -49.11 19.28
N LEU A 638 42.10 -49.86 19.48
CA LEU A 638 41.85 -50.64 20.71
C LEU A 638 42.61 -51.99 20.73
N LEU A 639 42.85 -52.61 19.58
CA LEU A 639 43.69 -53.80 19.42
C LEU A 639 45.16 -53.37 19.27
N THR A 640 45.69 -52.73 20.29
CA THR A 640 47.15 -52.62 20.43
C THR A 640 47.72 -53.99 20.81
N ARG A 641 49.01 -54.23 20.52
CA ARG A 641 49.77 -55.48 20.81
C ARG A 641 49.55 -56.12 22.20
N LYS A 642 49.02 -55.39 23.19
CA LYS A 642 48.63 -55.92 24.50
C LYS A 642 47.36 -56.78 24.51
N PHE A 643 46.56 -56.81 23.43
CA PHE A 643 45.40 -57.70 23.33
C PHE A 643 45.78 -59.10 22.81
N ASP A 644 46.92 -59.23 22.10
CA ASP A 644 47.42 -60.52 21.60
C ASP A 644 48.06 -61.37 22.71
N ASP A 645 48.62 -60.74 23.76
CA ASP A 645 49.28 -61.47 24.87
C ASP A 645 48.28 -62.19 25.80
N ASN A 646 46.98 -61.86 25.76
CA ASN A 646 45.95 -62.51 26.55
C ASN A 646 45.12 -63.56 25.78
N ALA A 647 45.42 -63.78 24.49
CA ALA A 647 44.70 -64.75 23.66
C ALA A 647 45.34 -66.15 23.64
N THR A 648 46.51 -66.35 24.29
CA THR A 648 47.27 -67.60 24.23
C THR A 648 46.78 -68.69 25.20
N ASN A 649 45.76 -68.43 26.04
CA ASN A 649 45.31 -69.41 27.04
C ASN A 649 43.85 -69.88 26.93
N ARG A 650 43.19 -69.72 25.78
CA ARG A 650 41.86 -70.33 25.54
C ARG A 650 41.71 -70.85 24.11
N SER A 651 42.61 -71.76 23.72
CA SER A 651 42.46 -72.60 22.54
C SER A 651 41.96 -73.99 22.92
N GLU A 652 40.70 -74.12 23.36
CA GLU A 652 40.03 -75.43 23.41
C GLU A 652 38.50 -75.29 23.51
N ALA A 653 37.88 -74.73 22.47
CA ALA A 653 36.53 -75.05 22.00
C ALA A 653 36.16 -74.11 20.85
N LEU A 654 35.49 -74.65 19.82
CA LEU A 654 35.01 -73.99 18.60
C LEU A 654 36.05 -73.81 17.47
N ARG A 655 36.28 -74.90 16.73
CA ARG A 655 36.52 -74.82 15.27
C ARG A 655 35.20 -74.43 14.56
N PRO A 656 35.17 -73.42 13.67
CA PRO A 656 34.16 -73.37 12.62
C PRO A 656 34.70 -74.02 11.34
N SER A 657 33.94 -74.99 10.86
CA SER A 657 34.07 -75.64 9.56
C SER A 657 33.98 -74.63 8.41
N ARG A 658 34.90 -74.75 7.44
CA ARG A 658 34.77 -74.20 6.09
C ARG A 658 33.65 -74.95 5.38
N SER A 659 32.43 -74.42 5.44
CA SER A 659 31.37 -74.78 4.51
C SER A 659 30.54 -73.56 4.13
N THR A 660 30.14 -73.57 2.87
CA THR A 660 29.54 -72.51 2.09
C THR A 660 28.22 -72.03 2.71
N ILE A 661 28.23 -70.93 3.48
CA ILE A 661 26.98 -70.30 3.94
C ILE A 661 26.42 -69.44 2.80
N ARG A 662 25.59 -70.12 1.99
CA ARG A 662 24.56 -69.51 1.16
C ARG A 662 23.63 -68.72 2.09
N THR A 663 23.64 -67.39 1.95
CA THR A 663 22.77 -66.49 2.73
C THR A 663 21.30 -66.93 2.68
N PRO A 664 20.60 -67.03 3.82
CA PRO A 664 19.16 -67.20 3.84
C PRO A 664 18.51 -65.87 3.44
N ARG A 665 17.96 -65.86 2.23
CA ARG A 665 17.04 -64.83 1.75
C ARG A 665 15.80 -64.88 2.66
N PRO A 666 15.33 -63.76 3.25
CA PRO A 666 14.13 -63.81 4.09
C PRO A 666 12.94 -64.26 3.23
N ARG A 667 12.32 -65.38 3.63
CA ARG A 667 11.03 -65.84 3.13
C ARG A 667 9.97 -64.82 3.55
N THR A 668 9.71 -63.83 2.72
CA THR A 668 8.40 -63.20 2.70
C THR A 668 7.42 -64.23 2.18
N ALA A 669 6.45 -64.63 2.99
CA ALA A 669 5.30 -65.41 2.57
C ALA A 669 4.65 -64.71 1.36
N GLN A 670 4.86 -65.25 0.17
CA GLN A 670 4.02 -64.96 -0.98
C GLN A 670 2.76 -65.79 -0.78
N THR A 671 1.73 -65.17 -0.23
CA THR A 671 0.36 -65.56 -0.55
C THR A 671 0.23 -65.42 -2.06
N ALA A 672 0.29 -66.55 -2.77
CA ALA A 672 -0.07 -66.65 -4.17
C ALA A 672 -1.58 -66.39 -4.29
N ALA A 673 -1.96 -65.11 -4.25
CA ALA A 673 -3.26 -64.68 -4.72
C ALA A 673 -3.31 -64.99 -6.23
N ARG A 674 -4.21 -65.90 -6.62
CA ARG A 674 -4.57 -66.19 -8.02
C ARG A 674 -4.61 -64.87 -8.80
N GLN A 675 -3.69 -64.70 -9.76
CA GLN A 675 -3.72 -63.53 -10.62
C GLN A 675 -5.00 -63.58 -11.48
N PRO A 676 -5.79 -62.50 -11.56
CA PRO A 676 -6.93 -62.46 -12.45
C PRO A 676 -6.44 -62.61 -13.90
N LEU A 677 -7.07 -63.54 -14.63
CA LEU A 677 -6.82 -63.78 -16.05
C LEU A 677 -7.43 -62.61 -16.82
N ILE A 678 -6.60 -61.68 -17.30
CA ILE A 678 -7.03 -60.61 -18.21
C ILE A 678 -6.72 -61.09 -19.63
N ASP A 679 -7.69 -61.03 -20.52
CA ASP A 679 -7.50 -61.34 -21.94
C ASP A 679 -6.41 -60.42 -22.54
N PRO A 680 -5.31 -61.00 -23.08
CA PRO A 680 -4.22 -60.24 -23.70
C PRO A 680 -4.63 -59.42 -24.93
N ASP A 681 -5.58 -59.89 -25.72
CA ASP A 681 -5.99 -59.24 -26.97
C ASP A 681 -6.87 -58.03 -26.66
N TRP A 682 -7.82 -58.19 -25.75
CA TRP A 682 -8.61 -57.08 -25.20
C TRP A 682 -7.71 -56.03 -24.52
N LEU A 683 -6.71 -56.44 -23.73
CA LEU A 683 -5.82 -55.48 -23.06
C LEU A 683 -4.94 -54.71 -24.07
N ARG A 684 -4.52 -55.32 -25.19
CA ARG A 684 -3.83 -54.61 -26.28
C ARG A 684 -4.73 -53.60 -26.97
N GLU A 685 -5.98 -53.94 -27.21
CA GLU A 685 -6.95 -53.01 -27.78
C GLU A 685 -7.21 -51.83 -26.81
N GLN A 686 -7.56 -52.12 -25.56
CA GLN A 686 -7.93 -51.09 -24.58
C GLN A 686 -6.74 -50.19 -24.18
N ALA A 687 -5.56 -50.76 -23.92
CA ALA A 687 -4.40 -50.01 -23.45
C ALA A 687 -3.45 -49.53 -24.56
N GLY A 688 -3.42 -50.23 -25.70
CA GLY A 688 -2.58 -49.90 -26.86
C GLY A 688 -3.32 -49.06 -27.90
N THR A 689 -4.41 -49.60 -28.45
CA THR A 689 -5.20 -48.96 -29.53
C THR A 689 -6.04 -47.79 -29.01
N LEU A 690 -6.84 -48.01 -27.97
CA LEU A 690 -7.75 -47.04 -27.36
C LEU A 690 -7.10 -46.18 -26.26
N ARG A 691 -5.86 -46.51 -25.87
CA ARG A 691 -5.01 -45.77 -24.91
C ARG A 691 -5.70 -45.44 -23.57
N ARG A 692 -6.59 -46.30 -23.06
CA ARG A 692 -7.27 -46.13 -21.77
C ARG A 692 -6.29 -46.17 -20.59
N THR A 693 -6.61 -45.51 -19.47
CA THR A 693 -5.72 -45.47 -18.31
C THR A 693 -5.77 -46.79 -17.55
N ASN A 694 -4.67 -47.15 -16.87
CA ASN A 694 -4.65 -48.35 -16.02
C ASN A 694 -5.67 -48.24 -14.87
N SER A 695 -6.07 -47.02 -14.48
CA SER A 695 -7.10 -46.78 -13.47
C SER A 695 -8.49 -47.09 -14.02
N ASP A 696 -8.81 -46.67 -15.24
CA ASP A 696 -10.13 -46.93 -15.85
C ASP A 696 -10.30 -48.42 -16.18
N ILE A 697 -9.25 -49.05 -16.74
CA ILE A 697 -9.23 -50.49 -17.00
C ILE A 697 -9.33 -51.27 -15.67
N GLY A 698 -8.65 -50.79 -14.63
CA GLY A 698 -8.72 -51.39 -13.30
C GLY A 698 -10.10 -51.27 -12.67
N ALA A 699 -10.75 -50.11 -12.79
CA ALA A 699 -12.09 -49.87 -12.27
C ALA A 699 -13.14 -50.74 -12.97
N GLU A 700 -13.05 -50.92 -14.29
CA GLU A 700 -13.99 -51.76 -15.05
C GLU A 700 -13.82 -53.26 -14.76
N LEU A 701 -12.57 -53.72 -14.60
CA LEU A 701 -12.28 -55.11 -14.29
C LEU A 701 -12.33 -55.43 -12.79
N GLY A 702 -12.59 -54.44 -11.92
CA GLY A 702 -12.60 -54.61 -10.47
C GLY A 702 -11.22 -54.95 -9.86
N ILE A 703 -10.12 -54.57 -10.54
CA ILE A 703 -8.74 -54.88 -10.14
C ILE A 703 -7.88 -53.62 -9.98
N SER A 704 -6.83 -53.68 -9.16
CA SER A 704 -5.99 -52.51 -8.94
C SER A 704 -5.28 -52.05 -10.23
N HIS A 705 -5.12 -50.73 -10.41
CA HIS A 705 -4.36 -50.15 -11.53
C HIS A 705 -2.92 -50.68 -11.62
N GLU A 706 -2.33 -51.08 -10.50
CA GLU A 706 -0.98 -51.63 -10.43
C GLU A 706 -0.92 -53.09 -10.91
N THR A 707 -2.04 -53.82 -10.84
CA THR A 707 -2.21 -55.16 -11.43
C THR A 707 -2.27 -55.05 -12.95
N VAL A 708 -3.04 -54.10 -13.49
CA VAL A 708 -3.11 -53.79 -14.93
C VAL A 708 -1.75 -53.34 -15.47
N ARG A 709 -1.02 -52.50 -14.71
CA ARG A 709 0.35 -52.06 -15.07
C ARG A 709 1.31 -53.24 -15.22
N ARG A 710 1.26 -54.20 -14.30
CA ARG A 710 2.09 -55.41 -14.32
C ARG A 710 1.79 -56.31 -15.52
N HIS A 711 0.51 -56.53 -15.86
CA HIS A 711 0.14 -57.32 -17.04
C HIS A 711 0.57 -56.64 -18.35
N ARG A 712 0.49 -55.31 -18.47
CA ARG A 712 1.01 -54.57 -19.64
C ARG A 712 2.52 -54.72 -19.81
N GLN A 713 3.28 -54.60 -18.72
CA GLN A 713 4.74 -54.78 -18.76
C GLN A 713 5.12 -56.20 -19.20
N ARG A 714 4.37 -57.22 -18.75
CA ARG A 714 4.59 -58.62 -19.12
C ARG A 714 4.27 -58.89 -20.60
N LEU A 715 3.28 -58.20 -21.17
CA LEU A 715 2.86 -58.34 -22.57
C LEU A 715 3.57 -57.37 -23.54
N GLY A 716 4.53 -56.58 -23.08
CA GLY A 716 5.28 -55.63 -23.92
C GLY A 716 4.46 -54.45 -24.46
N ILE A 717 3.31 -54.13 -23.84
CA ILE A 717 2.43 -53.04 -24.29
C ILE A 717 3.02 -51.70 -23.82
N PRO A 718 3.46 -50.81 -24.73
CA PRO A 718 4.22 -49.61 -24.37
C PRO A 718 3.45 -48.72 -23.40
N ALA A 719 4.15 -48.22 -22.38
CA ALA A 719 3.57 -47.34 -21.36
C ALA A 719 3.29 -45.94 -21.91
N ARG A 720 2.27 -45.27 -21.38
CA ARG A 720 2.00 -43.86 -21.67
C ARG A 720 3.15 -42.99 -21.14
N ALA A 721 3.55 -41.96 -21.89
CA ALA A 721 4.53 -40.97 -21.43
C ALA A 721 4.00 -40.21 -20.19
N THR A 722 4.83 -40.07 -19.16
CA THR A 722 4.51 -39.37 -17.90
C THR A 722 5.00 -37.92 -17.91
N GLY A 723 4.15 -36.98 -17.50
CA GLY A 723 4.44 -35.53 -17.46
C GLY A 723 3.22 -34.68 -17.83
N SER A 724 3.40 -33.39 -18.14
CA SER A 724 2.32 -32.48 -18.59
C SER A 724 1.55 -32.96 -19.83
N ALA A 725 2.04 -33.96 -20.55
CA ALA A 725 1.35 -34.71 -21.61
C ALA A 725 0.35 -35.79 -21.10
N GLY A 726 0.28 -36.01 -19.78
CA GLY A 726 -0.40 -37.14 -19.14
C GLY A 726 -1.74 -36.83 -18.44
N HIS A 727 -2.08 -35.56 -18.19
CA HIS A 727 -3.34 -35.19 -17.52
C HIS A 727 -4.43 -34.82 -18.54
N THR A 728 -5.25 -35.84 -18.86
CA THR A 728 -6.69 -35.81 -19.21
C THR A 728 -7.30 -34.45 -19.57
N VAL A 729 -7.26 -34.09 -20.86
CA VAL A 729 -8.36 -34.13 -21.86
C VAL A 729 -7.71 -33.69 -23.16
N SER A 730 -7.17 -34.59 -24.01
CA SER A 730 -6.77 -34.25 -25.41
C SER A 730 -6.01 -35.34 -26.20
N THR A 731 -6.41 -36.61 -26.15
CA THR A 731 -6.00 -37.58 -27.20
C THR A 731 -7.16 -38.42 -27.74
N ARG A 732 -8.40 -38.07 -27.40
CA ARG A 732 -9.55 -38.53 -28.17
C ARG A 732 -9.57 -37.67 -29.44
N ARG A 733 -9.20 -38.28 -30.57
CA ARG A 733 -9.51 -37.71 -31.88
C ARG A 733 -11.00 -37.96 -32.09
N HIS A 734 -11.71 -36.92 -32.49
CA HIS A 734 -13.11 -36.98 -32.82
C HIS A 734 -13.24 -36.74 -34.33
N PRO A 735 -12.85 -37.73 -35.16
CA PRO A 735 -12.79 -37.55 -36.61
C PRO A 735 -14.15 -37.18 -37.23
N HIS A 736 -15.25 -37.51 -36.55
CA HIS A 736 -16.62 -37.18 -36.95
C HIS A 736 -17.03 -35.74 -36.61
N LEU A 737 -16.24 -34.99 -35.83
CA LEU A 737 -16.59 -33.62 -35.44
C LEU A 737 -16.15 -32.58 -36.47
N PRO A 738 -16.89 -31.47 -36.61
CA PRO A 738 -16.51 -30.32 -37.41
C PRO A 738 -15.10 -29.80 -37.11
N THR A 739 -14.41 -29.32 -38.15
CA THR A 739 -13.00 -28.90 -38.11
C THR A 739 -12.71 -27.84 -37.03
N ASP A 740 -13.59 -26.85 -36.85
CA ASP A 740 -13.41 -25.79 -35.85
C ASP A 740 -13.49 -26.31 -34.40
N ILE A 741 -14.40 -27.26 -34.15
CA ILE A 741 -14.51 -27.93 -32.85
C ILE A 741 -13.25 -28.75 -32.59
N ARG A 742 -12.78 -29.51 -33.60
CA ARG A 742 -11.52 -30.27 -33.50
C ARG A 742 -10.32 -29.37 -33.20
N HIS A 743 -10.18 -28.24 -33.89
CA HIS A 743 -9.10 -27.28 -33.63
C HIS A 743 -9.13 -26.70 -32.21
N ALA A 744 -10.33 -26.47 -31.65
CA ALA A 744 -10.49 -25.96 -30.30
C ALA A 744 -10.19 -27.00 -29.20
N VAL A 745 -10.44 -28.30 -29.44
CA VAL A 745 -10.46 -29.33 -28.39
C VAL A 745 -9.37 -30.40 -28.51
N GLU A 746 -8.94 -30.75 -29.72
CA GLU A 746 -7.93 -31.79 -29.95
C GLU A 746 -6.52 -31.26 -29.63
N GLY A 747 -5.80 -31.97 -28.76
CA GLY A 747 -4.46 -31.55 -28.32
C GLY A 747 -4.41 -30.35 -27.34
N LYS A 748 -5.55 -29.75 -26.95
CA LYS A 748 -5.58 -28.49 -26.18
C LYS A 748 -6.21 -28.63 -24.79
N ARG A 749 -5.50 -28.17 -23.76
CA ARG A 749 -5.99 -28.13 -22.38
C ARG A 749 -7.18 -27.15 -22.25
N HIS A 750 -8.27 -27.54 -21.58
CA HIS A 750 -9.49 -26.73 -21.35
C HIS A 750 -10.21 -26.24 -22.62
N GLY A 751 -10.05 -26.91 -23.78
CA GLY A 751 -10.70 -26.54 -25.04
C GLY A 751 -12.24 -26.50 -24.97
N TRP A 752 -12.85 -27.59 -24.48
CA TRP A 752 -14.31 -27.68 -24.27
C TRP A 752 -14.85 -26.59 -23.33
N GLN A 753 -14.08 -26.22 -22.31
CA GLN A 753 -14.47 -25.16 -21.39
C GLN A 753 -14.43 -23.79 -22.07
N ARG A 754 -13.46 -23.53 -22.96
CA ARG A 754 -13.42 -22.29 -23.75
C ARG A 754 -14.60 -22.18 -24.71
N LEU A 755 -14.97 -23.27 -25.38
CA LEU A 755 -16.16 -23.32 -26.24
C LEU A 755 -17.43 -22.98 -25.46
N ARG A 756 -17.62 -23.55 -24.26
CA ARG A 756 -18.76 -23.19 -23.40
C ARG A 756 -18.71 -21.74 -22.94
N ARG A 757 -17.53 -21.22 -22.61
CA ARG A 757 -17.41 -19.80 -22.21
C ARG A 757 -17.71 -18.86 -23.36
N PHE A 758 -17.37 -19.22 -24.59
CA PHE A 758 -17.77 -18.48 -25.78
C PHE A 758 -19.29 -18.48 -25.98
N GLU A 759 -19.95 -19.64 -25.86
CA GLU A 759 -21.42 -19.76 -25.90
C GLU A 759 -22.10 -18.89 -24.81
N GLN A 760 -21.55 -18.87 -23.59
CA GLN A 760 -22.08 -18.03 -22.51
C GLN A 760 -21.84 -16.54 -22.76
N VAL A 761 -20.71 -16.18 -23.36
CA VAL A 761 -20.37 -14.79 -23.68
C VAL A 761 -21.28 -14.27 -24.79
N SER A 762 -21.65 -15.07 -25.79
CA SER A 762 -22.54 -14.63 -26.88
C SER A 762 -23.93 -14.19 -26.44
N ALA A 763 -24.36 -14.52 -25.21
CA ALA A 763 -25.64 -14.11 -24.65
C ALA A 763 -25.63 -12.70 -23.99
N HIS A 764 -24.53 -11.96 -24.08
CA HIS A 764 -24.35 -10.67 -23.41
C HIS A 764 -23.88 -9.58 -24.37
N ASP A 765 -24.22 -8.32 -24.10
CA ASP A 765 -23.83 -7.19 -24.96
C ASP A 765 -22.34 -6.79 -24.82
N SER A 766 -21.65 -7.28 -23.79
CA SER A 766 -20.22 -7.02 -23.57
C SER A 766 -19.51 -8.14 -22.80
N ILE A 767 -18.21 -8.30 -23.04
CA ILE A 767 -17.34 -9.23 -22.30
C ILE A 767 -17.30 -8.89 -20.80
N ASN A 768 -17.38 -7.61 -20.43
CA ASN A 768 -17.38 -7.18 -19.03
C ASN A 768 -18.68 -7.59 -18.30
N THR A 769 -19.82 -7.45 -18.98
CA THR A 769 -21.12 -7.92 -18.47
C THR A 769 -21.09 -9.45 -18.33
N ALA A 770 -20.60 -10.17 -19.34
CA ALA A 770 -20.46 -11.62 -19.30
C ALA A 770 -19.53 -12.10 -18.17
N ALA A 771 -18.38 -11.44 -17.97
CA ALA A 771 -17.45 -11.78 -16.89
C ALA A 771 -18.08 -11.61 -15.50
N THR A 772 -18.84 -10.54 -15.31
CA THR A 772 -19.55 -10.25 -14.06
C THR A 772 -20.63 -11.30 -13.78
N THR A 773 -21.47 -11.61 -14.77
CA THR A 773 -22.53 -12.63 -14.64
C THR A 773 -21.98 -14.03 -14.38
N LEU A 774 -20.83 -14.36 -14.98
CA LEU A 774 -20.19 -15.67 -14.84
C LEU A 774 -19.30 -15.80 -13.58
N GLY A 775 -19.17 -14.75 -12.78
CA GLY A 775 -18.30 -14.71 -11.60
C GLY A 775 -16.81 -14.88 -11.94
N LEU A 776 -16.38 -14.37 -13.10
CA LEU A 776 -15.02 -14.48 -13.61
C LEU A 776 -14.34 -13.11 -13.68
N HIS A 777 -13.03 -13.08 -13.48
CA HIS A 777 -12.24 -11.88 -13.76
C HIS A 777 -12.20 -11.61 -15.27
N HIS A 778 -12.51 -10.38 -15.69
CA HIS A 778 -12.61 -9.99 -17.11
C HIS A 778 -11.36 -10.35 -17.93
N GLN A 779 -10.15 -10.15 -17.38
CA GLN A 779 -8.90 -10.51 -18.06
C GLN A 779 -8.78 -12.01 -18.32
N ASN A 780 -9.27 -12.87 -17.42
CA ASN A 780 -9.21 -14.31 -17.60
C ASN A 780 -10.16 -14.77 -18.72
N LEU A 781 -11.35 -14.16 -18.81
CA LEU A 781 -12.30 -14.44 -19.89
C LEU A 781 -11.75 -13.94 -21.23
N PHE A 782 -11.14 -12.75 -21.25
CA PHE A 782 -10.48 -12.20 -22.43
C PHE A 782 -9.33 -13.07 -22.92
N HIS A 783 -8.45 -13.56 -22.02
CA HIS A 783 -7.39 -14.49 -22.38
C HIS A 783 -7.91 -15.84 -22.91
N GLN A 784 -9.02 -16.33 -22.36
CA GLN A 784 -9.66 -17.56 -22.85
C GLN A 784 -10.23 -17.40 -24.25
N LEU A 785 -10.90 -16.28 -24.54
CA LEU A 785 -11.43 -15.98 -25.87
C LEU A 785 -10.32 -15.80 -26.90
N ASN A 786 -9.27 -15.03 -26.58
CA ASN A 786 -8.09 -14.89 -27.45
C ASN A 786 -7.43 -16.23 -27.76
N ARG A 787 -7.38 -17.12 -26.77
CA ARG A 787 -6.81 -18.44 -26.97
C ARG A 787 -7.68 -19.31 -27.87
N LEU A 788 -9.00 -19.21 -27.75
CA LEU A 788 -9.94 -19.92 -28.62
C LEU A 788 -9.86 -19.43 -30.08
N GLU A 789 -9.84 -18.11 -30.28
CA GLU A 789 -9.65 -17.49 -31.60
C GLU A 789 -8.31 -17.90 -32.24
N ALA A 790 -7.23 -17.94 -31.44
CA ALA A 790 -5.93 -18.40 -31.91
C ALA A 790 -5.89 -19.91 -32.21
N ASP A 791 -6.65 -20.73 -31.47
CA ASP A 791 -6.74 -22.18 -31.71
C ASP A 791 -7.56 -22.48 -32.99
N ILE A 792 -8.60 -21.69 -33.29
CA ILE A 792 -9.45 -21.82 -34.50
C ILE A 792 -8.84 -21.10 -35.72
N GLY A 793 -8.01 -20.09 -35.49
CA GLY A 793 -7.36 -19.29 -36.54
C GLY A 793 -8.23 -18.16 -37.10
N ALA A 794 -9.30 -17.76 -36.40
CA ALA A 794 -10.21 -16.69 -36.81
C ALA A 794 -10.73 -15.90 -35.60
N ALA A 795 -10.98 -14.60 -35.80
CA ALA A 795 -11.66 -13.78 -34.81
C ALA A 795 -13.13 -14.22 -34.72
N LEU A 796 -13.63 -14.47 -33.50
CA LEU A 796 -15.00 -14.91 -33.26
C LEU A 796 -15.89 -13.75 -32.84
N ILE A 797 -15.31 -12.73 -32.20
CA ILE A 797 -16.02 -11.54 -31.71
C ILE A 797 -15.34 -10.30 -32.31
N ASP A 798 -16.15 -9.41 -32.90
CA ASP A 798 -15.71 -8.07 -33.28
C ASP A 798 -15.73 -7.16 -32.05
N ARG A 799 -14.53 -6.67 -31.70
CA ARG A 799 -14.27 -5.88 -30.50
C ARG A 799 -14.02 -4.45 -30.96
N THR A 800 -15.07 -3.68 -31.13
CA THR A 800 -14.93 -2.26 -31.43
C THR A 800 -14.35 -1.52 -30.21
N ASP A 801 -13.35 -0.65 -30.44
CA ASP A 801 -12.72 0.18 -29.39
C ASP A 801 -13.63 1.28 -28.83
N ASN A 802 -14.87 1.38 -29.35
CA ASN A 802 -15.83 2.39 -28.93
C ASN A 802 -16.65 1.89 -27.72
N ARG A 803 -16.47 2.52 -26.56
CA ARG A 803 -17.15 2.19 -25.28
C ARG A 803 -18.69 2.20 -25.33
N TYR A 804 -19.29 2.69 -26.40
CA TYR A 804 -20.75 2.80 -26.58
C TYR A 804 -21.33 1.82 -27.60
N GLN A 805 -20.53 0.93 -28.20
CA GLN A 805 -21.03 -0.09 -29.11
C GLN A 805 -21.01 -1.48 -28.45
N PRO A 806 -22.10 -2.25 -28.53
CA PRO A 806 -22.13 -3.63 -28.07
C PRO A 806 -21.22 -4.51 -28.94
N MET A 807 -20.66 -5.55 -28.34
CA MET A 807 -19.83 -6.51 -29.08
C MET A 807 -20.68 -7.21 -30.14
N LYS A 808 -20.12 -7.44 -31.33
CA LYS A 808 -20.81 -8.18 -32.39
C LYS A 808 -20.15 -9.53 -32.60
N ILE A 809 -20.96 -10.57 -32.77
CA ILE A 809 -20.47 -11.90 -33.13
C ILE A 809 -20.16 -11.87 -34.63
N THR A 810 -18.96 -12.31 -35.00
CA THR A 810 -18.55 -12.39 -36.42
C THR A 810 -19.31 -13.51 -37.13
N ALA A 811 -19.31 -13.52 -38.47
CA ALA A 811 -19.90 -14.63 -39.24
C ALA A 811 -19.28 -15.99 -38.86
N ARG A 812 -17.99 -16.03 -38.53
CA ARG A 812 -17.32 -17.25 -38.06
C ARG A 812 -17.72 -17.64 -36.63
N GLY A 813 -17.93 -16.64 -35.77
CA GLY A 813 -18.47 -16.83 -34.42
C GLY A 813 -19.89 -17.41 -34.42
N ALA A 814 -20.76 -16.93 -35.31
CA ALA A 814 -22.11 -17.46 -35.48
C ALA A 814 -22.10 -18.92 -35.96
N GLY A 815 -21.28 -19.22 -36.98
CA GLY A 815 -21.11 -20.60 -37.46
C GLY A 815 -20.57 -21.53 -36.36
N LEU A 816 -19.67 -21.07 -35.48
CA LEU A 816 -19.21 -21.87 -34.35
C LEU A 816 -20.33 -22.13 -33.33
N LEU A 817 -21.23 -21.18 -33.08
CA LEU A 817 -22.38 -21.39 -32.20
C LEU A 817 -23.35 -22.42 -32.78
N ASP A 818 -23.61 -22.39 -34.09
CA ASP A 818 -24.44 -23.38 -34.77
C ASP A 818 -23.84 -24.79 -34.61
N LEU A 819 -22.53 -24.94 -34.80
CA LEU A 819 -21.83 -26.22 -34.58
C LEU A 819 -21.92 -26.71 -33.11
N LEU A 820 -22.02 -25.80 -32.13
CA LEU A 820 -22.20 -26.18 -30.72
C LEU A 820 -23.62 -26.67 -30.42
N THR A 821 -24.58 -26.44 -31.30
CA THR A 821 -25.96 -26.95 -31.19
C THR A 821 -26.15 -28.35 -31.76
N GLU A 822 -25.20 -28.86 -32.54
CA GLU A 822 -25.27 -30.23 -33.07
C GLU A 822 -25.35 -31.26 -31.92
N PRO A 823 -26.21 -32.30 -32.03
CA PRO A 823 -26.47 -33.24 -30.93
C PRO A 823 -25.20 -33.89 -30.36
N ASP A 824 -24.30 -34.31 -31.25
CA ASP A 824 -23.05 -34.99 -30.90
C ASP A 824 -22.06 -34.05 -30.20
N VAL A 825 -21.98 -32.80 -30.66
CA VAL A 825 -21.12 -31.77 -30.06
C VAL A 825 -21.68 -31.35 -28.71
N ARG A 826 -22.99 -31.16 -28.60
CA ARG A 826 -23.67 -30.76 -27.36
C ARG A 826 -23.49 -31.82 -26.27
N GLN A 827 -23.67 -33.10 -26.61
CA GLN A 827 -23.46 -34.20 -25.66
C GLN A 827 -22.03 -34.22 -25.10
N LEU A 828 -21.03 -34.00 -25.96
CA LEU A 828 -19.63 -33.93 -25.55
C LEU A 828 -19.32 -32.64 -24.75
N LEU A 829 -19.92 -31.51 -25.12
CA LEU A 829 -19.79 -30.25 -24.42
C LEU A 829 -20.35 -30.35 -22.99
N ASP A 830 -21.50 -31.00 -22.79
CA ASP A 830 -22.09 -31.25 -21.48
C ASP A 830 -21.27 -32.25 -20.65
N HIS A 831 -20.70 -33.28 -21.30
CA HIS A 831 -19.85 -34.26 -20.62
C HIS A 831 -18.51 -33.67 -20.14
N TYR A 832 -17.80 -32.89 -20.96
CA TYR A 832 -16.45 -32.40 -20.63
C TYR A 832 -16.42 -31.00 -19.99
N ALA A 833 -17.48 -30.23 -20.14
CA ALA A 833 -17.62 -28.92 -19.55
C ALA A 833 -19.05 -28.76 -19.05
N PRO A 834 -19.48 -29.42 -17.96
CA PRO A 834 -20.85 -29.31 -17.49
C PRO A 834 -21.21 -27.85 -17.16
N PRO A 835 -22.46 -27.42 -17.38
CA PRO A 835 -22.91 -26.11 -16.95
C PRO A 835 -22.72 -25.97 -15.43
N LYS A 836 -22.09 -24.88 -14.99
CA LYS A 836 -22.08 -24.57 -13.56
C LYS A 836 -23.52 -24.31 -13.11
N PRO A 837 -24.00 -24.85 -11.98
CA PRO A 837 -25.25 -24.40 -11.39
C PRO A 837 -25.10 -22.91 -11.04
N GLY A 838 -25.79 -22.07 -11.81
CA GLY A 838 -25.83 -20.63 -11.55
C GLY A 838 -26.76 -20.35 -10.39
N ASN A 839 -26.40 -19.40 -9.53
CA ASN A 839 -27.34 -18.74 -8.63
C ASN A 839 -28.51 -18.24 -9.48
N ALA A 840 -29.70 -18.80 -9.22
CA ALA A 840 -30.93 -18.34 -9.81
C ALA A 840 -31.18 -16.89 -9.37
N VAL A 841 -30.97 -15.94 -10.28
CA VAL A 841 -31.69 -14.68 -10.26
C VAL A 841 -32.62 -14.73 -11.46
N ALA A 842 -33.90 -14.86 -11.16
CA ALA A 842 -34.98 -14.78 -12.12
C ALA A 842 -34.87 -13.48 -12.93
N ASN A 843 -34.97 -13.58 -14.25
CA ASN A 843 -35.63 -12.55 -15.03
C ASN A 843 -36.25 -13.17 -16.28
N SER A 844 -37.53 -13.46 -16.13
CA SER A 844 -38.50 -13.52 -17.22
C SER A 844 -38.44 -12.22 -18.02
N ARG A 845 -38.13 -12.31 -19.32
CA ARG A 845 -38.71 -11.41 -20.30
C ARG A 845 -39.25 -12.22 -21.47
N SER A 846 -40.52 -12.59 -21.27
CA SER A 846 -41.48 -12.87 -22.32
C SER A 846 -41.51 -11.71 -23.32
N SER A 847 -41.51 -12.10 -24.60
CA SER A 847 -42.14 -11.43 -25.75
C SER A 847 -42.91 -10.13 -25.48
N ARG A 848 -42.57 -9.07 -26.22
CA ARG A 848 -43.53 -8.22 -26.96
C ARG A 848 -42.79 -7.15 -27.78
N LYS A 849 -43.04 -7.21 -29.09
CA LYS A 849 -42.96 -6.20 -30.16
C LYS A 849 -41.65 -5.43 -30.34
#